data_AF-A0A6N8XFX3-F1
#
_entry.id   AF-A0A6N8XFX3-F1
#
_cell.length_a   1.000
_cell.length_b   1.000
_cell.length_c   1.000
_cell.angle_alpha   90.00
_cell.angle_beta   90.00
_cell.angle_gamma   90.00
#
_symmetry.space_group_name_H-M   'P 1'
#
loop_
_entity.id
_entity.type
_entity.pdbx_description
1 polymer ?
#
loop_
_entity_poly.entity_id
_entity_poly.type
_entity_poly.pdbx_seq_one_letter_code
_entity_poly.pdbx_strand_id
1 'polypeptide(L)'
;MAPTTATSVDEVLGGAARRPAEMTVRLLERGLELKRRAQQVDELSAHVDSLVTIFEGITGSWRWRLGNLVVSTLRRLVGGKVPATAADSAETLVEQYRLGAYADVATRPVVPMPPGPEAGASGDLAPGGAAWDTSAGGADGSSTDDAEATPGRLVVRPDIPATRVDIVVCVHDALEYAKRCLESVLSRTAVDFTLIVVNDGSGPETTTWLRHGAARHSVIELIETDGSLGYTRAANRGLRAGTAPYAVLLNSDTIVPRLWIECLLECLQTDERLGIVGPLSNAASWQSIPERFAEGGGWAVNELPIGYNVDEYGEFVHRISEQAFPRVEFLNGFCLLMRRDVIEAIGYLDEDTFPQGYGEENDYCIRARRAGFELALADHCFVYHAKSRSFGTRARDRLADEGREALWRKHGGKVIEKGTQDLKENPGLARTRAKVASFFALSPALGIGLPSLPVARHDMRVLFVLPVRGGSGGANSVVQEVAGMRSLGVDARIAVDARHAESMDRFYADVLESDNRMVFASDAELVSTAECFDVIVATLWSTPALIAPIAERWPEKAFVYYVQDYEPWFFPNDPVSRATALDSYTRVPGMALMAKTDWICRTVRERHGVDVFRVVPSLDHEVFYATERPKEGAVALSAMIRPATPRRAPLRTLRVLGNLARRFAGLRILLFGCETDALDALVREDGEFDLDFEFENRGILTRREVASLLRESDIFVDLSDYQAFGRTGLEAMACGCATVLPARGGTDEYALDGENAFLVDTASLEDMTSTIARLIKDRPLRETIRARSLETAARYSIMRASLSELAVFRWVWTVHRNAEFHGDVHGRGIEPPVGRS
;
A
#
# COMPACT_ATOMS: atom_id res chain seq x y z
N MET A 1 -8.19 -54.81 -12.14
CA MET A 1 -8.27 -55.03 -10.67
C MET A 1 -9.17 -53.93 -10.12
N ALA A 2 -10.22 -54.28 -9.37
CA ALA A 2 -11.12 -53.30 -8.78
C ALA A 2 -10.40 -52.48 -7.70
N PRO A 3 -10.61 -51.16 -7.59
CA PRO A 3 -10.11 -50.40 -6.45
C PRO A 3 -11.12 -50.47 -5.29
N THR A 4 -10.91 -51.43 -4.40
CA THR A 4 -11.17 -51.30 -2.96
C THR A 4 -10.13 -50.32 -2.39
N THR A 5 -10.38 -49.37 -1.48
CA THR A 5 -11.38 -49.16 -0.43
C THR A 5 -11.32 -47.69 0.01
N ALA A 6 -12.46 -47.09 0.36
CA ALA A 6 -12.52 -45.82 1.06
C ALA A 6 -11.76 -45.91 2.40
N THR A 7 -10.68 -45.14 2.53
CA THR A 7 -9.88 -45.04 3.75
C THR A 7 -10.59 -44.09 4.72
N SER A 8 -10.81 -44.51 5.97
CA SER A 8 -11.52 -43.67 6.94
C SER A 8 -10.69 -42.45 7.34
N VAL A 9 -11.36 -41.33 7.68
CA VAL A 9 -10.72 -40.05 8.06
C VAL A 9 -9.69 -40.23 9.19
N ASP A 10 -9.94 -41.17 10.12
CA ASP A 10 -9.04 -41.45 11.24
C ASP A 10 -7.74 -42.14 10.82
N GLU A 11 -7.74 -42.96 9.76
CA GLU A 11 -6.52 -43.55 9.19
C GLU A 11 -5.65 -42.51 8.48
N VAL A 12 -6.26 -41.49 7.87
CA VAL A 12 -5.55 -40.41 7.15
C VAL A 12 -4.93 -39.41 8.13
N LEU A 13 -5.65 -39.08 9.21
CA LEU A 13 -5.23 -38.07 10.19
C LEU A 13 -4.36 -38.64 11.32
N GLY A 14 -4.29 -39.96 11.44
CA GLY A 14 -3.39 -40.67 12.35
C GLY A 14 -3.52 -40.22 13.79
N GLY A 15 -4.72 -40.31 14.37
CA GLY A 15 -5.05 -40.28 15.82
C GLY A 15 -4.60 -39.08 16.69
N ALA A 16 -3.63 -38.27 16.27
CA ALA A 16 -2.93 -37.29 17.09
C ALA A 16 -2.84 -35.90 16.45
N ALA A 17 -3.26 -35.73 15.18
CA ALA A 17 -3.25 -34.44 14.51
C ALA A 17 -4.36 -33.51 15.06
N ARG A 18 -4.07 -32.83 16.17
CA ARG A 18 -4.93 -31.78 16.74
C ARG A 18 -4.54 -30.36 16.31
N ARG A 19 -3.55 -30.19 15.39
CA ARG A 19 -3.04 -28.86 14.99
C ARG A 19 -3.23 -28.57 13.48
N PRO A 20 -3.80 -27.40 13.11
CA PRO A 20 -4.17 -27.06 11.72
C PRO A 20 -3.02 -27.07 10.69
N ALA A 21 -1.80 -26.76 11.11
CA ALA A 21 -0.63 -26.71 10.21
C ALA A 21 -0.22 -28.11 9.71
N GLU A 22 -0.19 -29.10 10.60
CA GLU A 22 0.16 -30.49 10.25
C GLU A 22 -0.90 -31.12 9.33
N MET A 23 -2.17 -30.77 9.53
CA MET A 23 -3.28 -31.20 8.65
C MET A 23 -3.15 -30.62 7.24
N THR A 24 -2.73 -29.36 7.14
CA THR A 24 -2.53 -28.65 5.87
C THR A 24 -1.35 -29.24 5.09
N VAL A 25 -0.24 -29.55 5.77
CA VAL A 25 0.94 -30.18 5.17
C VAL A 25 0.61 -31.57 4.65
N ARG A 26 -0.10 -32.41 5.43
CA ARG A 26 -0.49 -33.76 4.98
C ARG A 26 -1.45 -33.76 3.79
N LEU A 27 -2.40 -32.82 3.74
CA LEU A 27 -3.30 -32.64 2.59
C LEU A 27 -2.54 -32.23 1.32
N LEU A 28 -1.56 -31.33 1.45
CA LEU A 28 -0.69 -30.90 0.35
C LEU A 28 0.23 -32.02 -0.13
N GLU A 29 0.85 -32.77 0.79
CA GLU A 29 1.70 -33.91 0.47
C GLU A 29 0.93 -34.99 -0.28
N ARG A 30 -0.31 -35.30 0.16
CA ARG A 30 -1.16 -36.27 -0.53
C ARG A 30 -1.63 -35.77 -1.89
N GLY A 31 -2.02 -34.49 -2.01
CA GLY A 31 -2.35 -33.88 -3.31
C GLY A 31 -1.20 -33.92 -4.31
N LEU A 32 0.04 -33.75 -3.84
CA LEU A 32 1.26 -33.84 -4.66
C LEU A 32 1.65 -35.28 -4.99
N GLU A 33 1.40 -36.24 -4.10
CA GLU A 33 1.57 -37.68 -4.37
C GLU A 33 0.58 -38.16 -5.43
N LEU A 34 -0.68 -37.72 -5.34
CA LEU A 34 -1.74 -38.03 -6.30
C LEU A 34 -1.47 -37.39 -7.67
N LYS A 35 -0.95 -36.15 -7.70
CA LYS A 35 -0.47 -35.49 -8.93
C LYS A 35 0.64 -36.29 -9.64
N ARG A 36 1.51 -36.95 -8.86
CA ARG A 36 2.59 -37.79 -9.42
C ARG A 36 2.10 -39.13 -9.97
N ARG A 37 0.93 -39.60 -9.55
CA ARG A 37 0.33 -40.87 -10.02
C ARG A 37 -0.66 -40.71 -11.17
N ALA A 38 -1.32 -39.56 -11.30
CA ALA A 38 -2.32 -39.32 -12.34
C ALA A 38 -1.67 -39.07 -13.72
N GLN A 39 -1.65 -40.09 -14.59
CA GLN A 39 -1.24 -39.95 -16.00
C GLN A 39 -2.43 -39.88 -16.99
N GLN A 40 -3.69 -39.96 -16.54
CA GLN A 40 -4.88 -39.75 -17.38
C GLN A 40 -6.00 -38.98 -16.65
N VAL A 41 -6.76 -38.18 -17.41
CA VAL A 41 -7.74 -37.17 -16.93
C VAL A 41 -8.95 -37.78 -16.21
N ASP A 42 -9.34 -39.02 -16.54
CA ASP A 42 -10.55 -39.64 -15.98
C ASP A 42 -10.37 -40.14 -14.53
N GLU A 43 -9.14 -40.22 -14.01
CA GLU A 43 -8.90 -40.53 -12.60
C GLU A 43 -9.07 -39.31 -11.68
N LEU A 44 -9.12 -38.09 -12.22
CA LEU A 44 -9.08 -36.85 -11.42
C LEU A 44 -10.39 -36.58 -10.64
N SER A 45 -11.56 -36.98 -11.17
CA SER A 45 -12.86 -36.75 -10.51
C SER A 45 -13.02 -37.53 -9.20
N ALA A 46 -12.58 -38.79 -9.16
CA ALA A 46 -12.64 -39.61 -7.94
C ALA A 46 -11.76 -39.05 -6.80
N HIS A 47 -10.72 -38.29 -7.14
CA HIS A 47 -9.84 -37.63 -6.17
C HIS A 47 -10.42 -36.31 -5.63
N VAL A 48 -11.29 -35.64 -6.38
CA VAL A 48 -12.02 -34.44 -5.90
C VAL A 48 -13.07 -34.83 -4.87
N ASP A 49 -13.85 -35.89 -5.12
CA ASP A 49 -14.86 -36.37 -4.16
C ASP A 49 -14.24 -36.81 -2.83
N SER A 50 -13.04 -37.41 -2.88
CA SER A 50 -12.29 -37.80 -1.67
C SER A 50 -11.78 -36.59 -0.86
N LEU A 51 -11.35 -35.52 -1.54
CA LEU A 51 -10.96 -34.26 -0.89
C LEU A 51 -12.15 -33.52 -0.29
N VAL A 52 -13.32 -33.55 -0.96
CA VAL A 52 -14.58 -33.00 -0.44
C VAL A 52 -15.03 -33.75 0.81
N THR A 53 -15.00 -35.08 0.79
CA THR A 53 -15.37 -35.91 1.96
C THR A 53 -14.47 -35.66 3.17
N ILE A 54 -13.15 -35.46 2.96
CA ILE A 54 -12.21 -35.12 4.04
C ILE A 54 -12.50 -33.72 4.59
N PHE A 55 -12.91 -32.77 3.74
CA PHE A 55 -13.26 -31.41 4.12
C PHE A 55 -14.59 -31.32 4.89
N GLU A 56 -15.55 -32.20 4.58
CA GLU A 56 -16.82 -32.34 5.32
C GLU A 56 -16.63 -32.84 6.76
N GLY A 57 -15.53 -33.53 7.06
CA GLY A 57 -15.20 -34.02 8.40
C GLY A 57 -14.58 -33.00 9.38
N ILE A 58 -14.20 -31.79 8.93
CA ILE A 58 -13.49 -30.79 9.75
C ILE A 58 -14.51 -29.84 10.43
N THR A 59 -14.47 -29.65 11.75
CA THR A 59 -15.38 -28.72 12.49
C THR A 59 -14.63 -27.51 13.10
N GLY A 60 -15.31 -26.37 13.30
CA GLY A 60 -14.79 -25.18 14.01
C GLY A 60 -14.34 -23.98 13.15
N SER A 61 -13.85 -22.92 13.80
CA SER A 61 -13.53 -21.59 13.21
C SER A 61 -12.43 -21.56 12.15
N TRP A 62 -11.71 -22.68 11.97
CA TRP A 62 -10.62 -22.83 10.99
C TRP A 62 -11.07 -23.33 9.62
N ARG A 63 -12.34 -23.78 9.51
CA ARG A 63 -12.93 -24.38 8.31
C ARG A 63 -12.93 -23.42 7.10
N TRP A 64 -13.01 -22.11 7.34
CA TRP A 64 -12.98 -21.06 6.32
C TRP A 64 -11.58 -20.79 5.73
N ARG A 65 -10.51 -20.87 6.54
CA ARG A 65 -9.12 -20.61 6.08
C ARG A 65 -8.61 -21.70 5.13
N LEU A 66 -8.98 -22.96 5.37
CA LEU A 66 -8.59 -24.07 4.51
C LEU A 66 -9.39 -24.12 3.19
N GLY A 67 -10.65 -23.67 3.17
CA GLY A 67 -11.49 -23.70 1.97
C GLY A 67 -10.90 -22.89 0.80
N ASN A 68 -10.42 -21.67 1.07
CA ASN A 68 -9.78 -20.82 0.04
C ASN A 68 -8.47 -21.42 -0.46
N LEU A 69 -7.69 -22.05 0.42
CA LEU A 69 -6.43 -22.70 0.06
C LEU A 69 -6.67 -23.93 -0.84
N VAL A 70 -7.66 -24.77 -0.50
CA VAL A 70 -8.05 -25.94 -1.31
C VAL A 70 -8.55 -25.51 -2.69
N VAL A 71 -9.40 -24.49 -2.79
CA VAL A 71 -9.90 -23.96 -4.08
C VAL A 71 -8.77 -23.37 -4.93
N SER A 72 -7.86 -22.59 -4.34
CA SER A 72 -6.71 -22.03 -5.06
C SER A 72 -5.76 -23.12 -5.55
N THR A 73 -5.59 -24.18 -4.77
CA THR A 73 -4.75 -25.33 -5.10
C THR A 73 -5.39 -26.17 -6.19
N LEU A 74 -6.71 -26.40 -6.15
CA LEU A 74 -7.47 -27.06 -7.22
C LEU A 74 -7.46 -26.24 -8.53
N ARG A 75 -7.63 -24.92 -8.46
CA ARG A 75 -7.51 -24.03 -9.64
C ARG A 75 -6.11 -24.09 -10.28
N ARG A 76 -5.05 -24.12 -9.47
CA ARG A 76 -3.66 -24.23 -9.94
C ARG A 76 -3.29 -25.62 -10.44
N LEU A 77 -3.85 -26.67 -9.85
CA LEU A 77 -3.54 -28.05 -10.22
C LEU A 77 -4.16 -28.45 -11.56
N VAL A 78 -5.30 -27.88 -11.95
CA VAL A 78 -6.11 -28.46 -13.03
C VAL A 78 -6.21 -27.64 -14.33
N GLY A 79 -5.55 -26.48 -14.44
CA GLY A 79 -5.24 -25.84 -15.74
C GLY A 79 -6.33 -25.95 -16.82
N GLY A 80 -7.60 -25.73 -16.46
CA GLY A 80 -8.74 -25.72 -17.40
C GLY A 80 -9.33 -27.06 -17.88
N LYS A 81 -9.12 -28.22 -17.22
CA LYS A 81 -9.70 -29.51 -17.66
C LYS A 81 -10.40 -30.35 -16.56
N VAL A 82 -11.41 -29.79 -15.89
CA VAL A 82 -12.39 -30.57 -15.08
C VAL A 82 -13.79 -30.45 -15.70
N PRO A 83 -14.62 -31.51 -15.70
CA PRO A 83 -16.03 -31.41 -16.05
C PRO A 83 -16.78 -30.40 -15.15
N ALA A 84 -17.61 -29.55 -15.75
CA ALA A 84 -18.30 -28.42 -15.09
C ALA A 84 -19.05 -28.79 -13.79
N THR A 85 -19.57 -30.02 -13.69
CA THR A 85 -20.36 -30.49 -12.55
C THR A 85 -19.60 -30.60 -11.24
N ALA A 86 -18.28 -30.81 -11.27
CA ALA A 86 -17.45 -30.89 -10.05
C ALA A 86 -17.00 -29.51 -9.55
N ALA A 87 -16.90 -28.52 -10.45
CA ALA A 87 -16.61 -27.14 -10.09
C ALA A 87 -17.83 -26.47 -9.44
N ASP A 88 -19.03 -26.73 -9.94
CA ASP A 88 -20.28 -26.18 -9.40
C ASP A 88 -20.57 -26.64 -7.97
N SER A 89 -20.28 -27.89 -7.62
CA SER A 89 -20.46 -28.41 -6.25
C SER A 89 -19.50 -27.76 -5.24
N ALA A 90 -18.26 -27.46 -5.64
CA ALA A 90 -17.28 -26.78 -4.79
C ALA A 90 -17.61 -25.29 -4.62
N GLU A 91 -18.11 -24.63 -5.67
CA GLU A 91 -18.53 -23.22 -5.60
C GLU A 91 -19.83 -23.03 -4.78
N THR A 92 -20.76 -23.99 -4.88
CA THR A 92 -22.01 -23.98 -4.09
C THR A 92 -21.74 -24.17 -2.58
N LEU A 93 -20.78 -25.01 -2.21
CA LEU A 93 -20.36 -25.18 -0.81
C LEU A 93 -19.73 -23.89 -0.25
N VAL A 94 -18.93 -23.17 -1.05
CA VAL A 94 -18.30 -21.90 -0.63
C VAL A 94 -19.34 -20.79 -0.44
N GLU A 95 -20.38 -20.73 -1.27
CA GLU A 95 -21.47 -19.75 -1.14
C GLU A 95 -22.36 -20.02 0.09
N GLN A 96 -22.71 -21.29 0.38
CA GLN A 96 -23.57 -21.61 1.53
C GLN A 96 -22.93 -21.27 2.89
N TYR A 97 -21.61 -21.42 3.05
CA TYR A 97 -20.93 -21.12 4.32
C TYR A 97 -20.42 -19.66 4.44
N ARG A 98 -20.37 -18.89 3.34
CA ARG A 98 -20.20 -17.42 3.38
C ARG A 98 -21.35 -16.71 4.10
N LEU A 99 -22.55 -17.30 4.12
CA LEU A 99 -23.77 -16.72 4.66
C LEU A 99 -23.97 -16.94 6.18
N GLY A 100 -23.35 -17.97 6.78
CA GLY A 100 -23.58 -18.32 8.20
C GLY A 100 -22.70 -17.61 9.24
N ALA A 101 -21.58 -16.98 8.84
CA ALA A 101 -20.54 -16.53 9.77
C ALA A 101 -20.69 -15.10 10.33
N TYR A 102 -21.73 -14.35 9.94
CA TYR A 102 -21.99 -12.99 10.46
C TYR A 102 -22.95 -12.95 11.65
N ALA A 103 -23.58 -14.07 12.00
CA ALA A 103 -24.58 -14.12 13.08
C ALA A 103 -23.97 -14.07 14.51
N ASP A 104 -22.70 -14.48 14.70
CA ASP A 104 -22.12 -14.71 16.05
C ASP A 104 -21.34 -13.52 16.66
N VAL A 105 -21.20 -12.40 15.95
CA VAL A 105 -20.57 -11.17 16.50
C VAL A 105 -21.63 -10.18 17.04
N ALA A 106 -22.91 -10.40 16.73
CA ALA A 106 -24.01 -9.47 17.01
C ALA A 106 -24.62 -9.57 18.43
N THR A 107 -24.10 -10.43 19.32
CA THR A 107 -24.77 -10.73 20.61
C THR A 107 -24.09 -10.15 21.87
N ARG A 108 -23.08 -9.28 21.75
CA ARG A 108 -22.53 -8.59 22.93
C ARG A 108 -23.39 -7.37 23.31
N PRO A 109 -23.93 -7.28 24.54
CA PRO A 109 -24.70 -6.12 24.96
C PRO A 109 -23.78 -4.89 25.12
N VAL A 110 -24.22 -3.76 24.58
CA VAL A 110 -23.61 -2.45 24.82
C VAL A 110 -24.02 -1.98 26.23
N VAL A 111 -23.05 -1.75 27.11
CA VAL A 111 -23.27 -1.13 28.42
C VAL A 111 -23.39 0.39 28.23
N PRO A 112 -24.48 1.06 28.66
CA PRO A 112 -24.57 2.51 28.57
C PRO A 112 -23.70 3.17 29.64
N MET A 113 -22.92 4.18 29.22
CA MET A 113 -22.15 5.06 30.12
C MET A 113 -23.10 6.03 30.86
N PRO A 114 -22.85 6.34 32.14
CA PRO A 114 -23.69 7.26 32.92
C PRO A 114 -23.49 8.74 32.48
N PRO A 115 -24.49 9.61 32.67
CA PRO A 115 -24.40 11.02 32.31
C PRO A 115 -23.41 11.76 33.21
N GLY A 116 -22.54 12.58 32.59
CA GLY A 116 -21.60 13.45 33.29
C GLY A 116 -22.30 14.61 34.02
N PRO A 117 -21.67 15.19 35.06
CA PRO A 117 -22.32 16.16 35.95
C PRO A 117 -22.47 17.54 35.31
N GLU A 118 -23.58 18.20 35.63
CA GLU A 118 -23.94 19.56 35.20
C GLU A 118 -23.03 20.64 35.80
N ALA A 119 -22.88 21.74 35.06
CA ALA A 119 -22.13 22.93 35.42
C ALA A 119 -22.82 23.74 36.54
N GLY A 120 -22.06 24.15 37.56
CA GLY A 120 -22.54 25.01 38.64
C GLY A 120 -21.45 25.92 39.22
N ALA A 121 -21.61 27.23 38.97
CA ALA A 121 -21.34 28.41 39.79
C ALA A 121 -19.99 28.62 40.53
N SER A 122 -19.32 29.71 40.11
CA SER A 122 -18.62 30.78 40.86
C SER A 122 -18.30 30.63 42.36
N GLY A 123 -17.06 30.97 42.73
CA GLY A 123 -16.69 31.41 44.08
C GLY A 123 -15.20 31.75 44.23
N ASP A 124 -14.92 33.02 44.55
CA ASP A 124 -13.62 33.62 44.88
C ASP A 124 -12.84 32.88 46.00
N LEU A 125 -11.51 33.01 45.99
CA LEU A 125 -10.69 33.57 47.10
C LEU A 125 -9.18 33.45 46.79
N ALA A 126 -8.49 34.60 46.88
CA ALA A 126 -7.03 34.78 46.90
C ALA A 126 -6.49 34.75 48.36
N PRO A 127 -5.24 35.16 48.67
CA PRO A 127 -3.91 34.70 48.23
C PRO A 127 -2.91 34.51 49.42
N GLY A 128 -1.69 34.04 49.15
CA GLY A 128 -0.50 34.18 50.01
C GLY A 128 0.72 33.52 49.33
N GLY A 129 1.76 34.23 48.87
CA GLY A 129 2.81 34.93 49.65
C GLY A 129 3.96 33.93 49.92
N ALA A 130 5.24 34.12 49.61
CA ALA A 130 6.08 35.28 49.30
C ALA A 130 7.38 34.79 48.57
N ALA A 131 7.98 35.56 47.65
CA ALA A 131 9.29 36.26 47.72
C ALA A 131 10.53 35.34 47.91
N TRP A 132 11.71 35.47 47.27
CA TRP A 132 12.58 36.61 46.87
C TRP A 132 13.53 36.11 45.74
N ASP A 133 13.64 36.73 44.56
CA ASP A 133 14.47 37.88 44.12
C ASP A 133 16.00 37.78 44.36
N THR A 134 16.79 37.85 43.27
CA THR A 134 17.89 38.84 43.10
C THR A 134 18.45 38.85 41.65
N SER A 135 18.03 39.89 40.90
CA SER A 135 18.68 40.71 39.84
C SER A 135 20.19 40.52 39.53
N ALA A 136 20.77 40.80 38.34
CA ALA A 136 20.60 41.93 37.40
C ALA A 136 21.34 41.62 36.05
N GLY A 137 21.13 42.23 34.87
CA GLY A 137 20.29 43.34 34.37
C GLY A 137 20.54 43.52 32.84
N GLY A 138 19.48 43.75 32.03
CA GLY A 138 19.19 44.99 31.26
C GLY A 138 19.82 45.03 29.85
N ALA A 139 19.15 45.32 28.71
CA ALA A 139 17.89 46.03 28.47
C ALA A 139 17.27 45.74 27.06
N ASP A 140 15.92 45.78 27.01
CA ASP A 140 14.91 46.26 26.02
C ASP A 140 15.05 46.03 24.49
N GLY A 141 14.00 45.69 23.72
CA GLY A 141 12.57 45.52 24.06
C GLY A 141 11.64 45.18 22.86
N SER A 142 10.36 44.92 23.21
CA SER A 142 9.15 44.70 22.37
C SER A 142 9.09 43.40 21.55
N SER A 143 8.02 42.61 21.50
CA SER A 143 6.61 42.72 21.93
C SER A 143 6.01 41.31 22.09
N THR A 144 5.00 41.21 22.94
CA THR A 144 4.24 40.02 23.36
C THR A 144 3.42 39.35 22.26
N ASP A 145 3.35 38.01 22.28
CA ASP A 145 2.11 37.23 22.49
C ASP A 145 2.43 35.72 22.47
N ASP A 146 2.63 35.16 23.67
CA ASP A 146 2.68 33.72 23.91
C ASP A 146 1.25 33.18 24.01
N ALA A 147 0.82 32.41 23.00
CA ALA A 147 -0.30 31.50 23.12
C ALA A 147 0.26 30.07 23.24
N GLU A 148 0.16 29.48 24.42
CA GLU A 148 0.39 28.07 24.68
C GLU A 148 -0.42 27.21 23.69
N ALA A 149 0.27 26.56 22.75
CA ALA A 149 -0.32 25.63 21.81
C ALA A 149 -0.31 24.22 22.42
N THR A 150 -1.47 23.78 22.91
CA THR A 150 -1.77 22.37 23.17
C THR A 150 -1.64 21.56 21.86
N PRO A 151 -0.81 20.49 21.77
CA PRO A 151 -0.72 19.68 20.57
C PRO A 151 -1.88 18.69 20.53
N GLY A 152 -2.99 19.14 19.96
CA GLY A 152 -4.19 18.34 19.75
C GLY A 152 -5.05 18.95 18.66
N ARG A 153 -4.49 19.20 17.47
CA ARG A 153 -5.29 19.71 16.37
C ARG A 153 -5.91 18.54 15.61
N LEU A 154 -7.19 18.33 15.92
CA LEU A 154 -8.23 17.78 15.06
C LEU A 154 -7.89 17.95 13.58
N VAL A 155 -8.11 16.88 12.79
CA VAL A 155 -8.41 17.01 11.36
C VAL A 155 -9.45 18.12 11.26
N VAL A 156 -9.07 19.23 10.62
CA VAL A 156 -9.95 20.38 10.40
C VAL A 156 -11.19 19.82 9.71
N ARG A 157 -12.32 19.80 10.43
CA ARG A 157 -13.62 19.63 9.79
C ARG A 157 -13.70 20.79 8.81
N PRO A 158 -13.88 20.58 7.50
CA PRO A 158 -14.34 21.67 6.67
C PRO A 158 -15.60 22.23 7.37
N ASP A 159 -15.70 23.55 7.48
CA ASP A 159 -16.92 24.25 7.91
C ASP A 159 -17.98 24.01 6.82
N ILE A 160 -18.45 22.77 6.70
CA ILE A 160 -19.60 22.41 5.89
C ILE A 160 -20.78 22.92 6.74
N PRO A 161 -21.56 23.91 6.26
CA PRO A 161 -22.80 24.32 6.93
C PRO A 161 -23.63 23.07 7.23
N ALA A 162 -24.53 23.09 8.23
CA ALA A 162 -25.39 21.94 8.54
C ALA A 162 -26.16 21.47 7.28
N THR A 163 -25.55 20.53 6.56
CA THR A 163 -25.91 20.18 5.19
C THR A 163 -26.63 18.87 5.29
N ARG A 164 -27.96 18.95 5.26
CA ARG A 164 -28.82 17.77 5.25
C ARG A 164 -28.73 17.10 3.88
N VAL A 165 -28.64 15.77 3.86
CA VAL A 165 -28.62 14.97 2.62
C VAL A 165 -29.67 13.86 2.68
N ASP A 166 -30.42 13.67 1.59
CA ASP A 166 -31.30 12.52 1.44
C ASP A 166 -30.54 11.39 0.75
N ILE A 167 -30.37 10.24 1.40
CA ILE A 167 -29.75 9.05 0.81
C ILE A 167 -30.88 8.08 0.44
N VAL A 168 -31.08 7.86 -0.85
CA VAL A 168 -32.10 6.98 -1.39
C VAL A 168 -31.49 5.63 -1.73
N VAL A 169 -32.00 4.56 -1.13
CA VAL A 169 -31.58 3.17 -1.38
C VAL A 169 -32.78 2.33 -1.81
N CYS A 170 -32.76 1.83 -3.04
CA CYS A 170 -33.80 0.92 -3.54
C CYS A 170 -33.43 -0.54 -3.25
N VAL A 171 -34.33 -1.26 -2.59
CA VAL A 171 -34.13 -2.66 -2.17
C VAL A 171 -35.18 -3.53 -2.85
N HIS A 172 -34.71 -4.54 -3.58
CA HIS A 172 -35.53 -5.62 -4.14
C HIS A 172 -34.85 -6.95 -3.83
N ASP A 173 -35.21 -7.53 -2.68
CA ASP A 173 -34.57 -8.71 -2.09
C ASP A 173 -33.06 -8.55 -1.86
N ALA A 174 -32.29 -9.63 -2.00
CA ALA A 174 -30.87 -9.67 -1.70
C ALA A 174 -30.56 -9.19 -0.26
N LEU A 175 -31.33 -9.69 0.71
CA LEU A 175 -31.34 -9.22 2.11
C LEU A 175 -29.94 -9.00 2.70
N GLU A 176 -29.00 -9.92 2.51
CA GLU A 176 -27.65 -9.80 3.08
C GLU A 176 -26.84 -8.64 2.47
N TYR A 177 -27.07 -8.29 1.20
CA TYR A 177 -26.47 -7.10 0.60
C TYR A 177 -27.13 -5.82 1.11
N ALA A 178 -28.47 -5.81 1.17
CA ALA A 178 -29.23 -4.68 1.70
C ALA A 178 -28.84 -4.37 3.16
N LYS A 179 -28.68 -5.40 4.00
CA LYS A 179 -28.15 -5.29 5.37
C LYS A 179 -26.82 -4.54 5.40
N ARG A 180 -25.83 -5.03 4.63
CA ARG A 180 -24.48 -4.47 4.60
C ARG A 180 -24.46 -3.02 4.10
N CYS A 181 -25.24 -2.71 3.06
CA CYS A 181 -25.37 -1.36 2.54
C CYS A 181 -25.93 -0.41 3.61
N LEU A 182 -27.11 -0.72 4.15
CA LEU A 182 -27.79 0.15 5.10
C LEU A 182 -27.01 0.29 6.42
N GLU A 183 -26.43 -0.79 6.94
CA GLU A 183 -25.54 -0.73 8.11
C GLU A 183 -24.29 0.13 7.83
N SER A 184 -23.71 0.05 6.62
CA SER A 184 -22.57 0.88 6.25
C SER A 184 -22.92 2.36 6.19
N VAL A 185 -24.08 2.71 5.62
CA VAL A 185 -24.58 4.09 5.59
C VAL A 185 -24.79 4.61 7.01
N LEU A 186 -25.50 3.85 7.86
CA LEU A 186 -25.82 4.27 9.23
C LEU A 186 -24.56 4.45 10.11
N SER A 187 -23.52 3.65 9.89
CA SER A 187 -22.32 3.66 10.74
C SER A 187 -21.20 4.58 10.26
N ARG A 188 -21.23 5.04 9.01
CA ARG A 188 -20.08 5.74 8.37
C ARG A 188 -20.40 7.11 7.81
N THR A 189 -21.66 7.53 7.89
CA THR A 189 -22.14 8.85 7.48
C THR A 189 -22.14 9.78 8.68
N ALA A 190 -21.35 10.87 8.66
CA ALA A 190 -21.24 11.80 9.79
C ALA A 190 -22.00 13.12 9.58
N VAL A 191 -22.41 13.43 8.35
CA VAL A 191 -23.30 14.57 8.04
C VAL A 191 -24.72 14.32 8.53
N ASP A 192 -25.56 15.36 8.58
CA ASP A 192 -27.00 15.19 8.83
C ASP A 192 -27.66 14.55 7.60
N PHE A 193 -28.41 13.46 7.79
CA PHE A 193 -29.01 12.74 6.67
C PHE A 193 -30.36 12.10 6.99
N THR A 194 -31.12 11.85 5.94
CA THR A 194 -32.31 10.99 5.96
C THR A 194 -32.08 9.82 5.01
N LEU A 195 -32.20 8.59 5.50
CA LEU A 195 -32.04 7.37 4.73
C LEU A 195 -33.40 6.89 4.24
N ILE A 196 -33.73 7.21 3.00
CA ILE A 196 -34.98 6.85 2.35
C ILE A 196 -34.80 5.49 1.69
N VAL A 197 -35.36 4.45 2.31
CA VAL A 197 -35.30 3.08 1.80
C VAL A 197 -36.58 2.76 1.06
N VAL A 198 -36.47 2.47 -0.24
CA VAL A 198 -37.60 2.07 -1.08
C VAL A 198 -37.58 0.55 -1.22
N ASN A 199 -38.48 -0.13 -0.50
CA ASN A 199 -38.72 -1.55 -0.66
C ASN A 199 -39.59 -1.79 -1.91
N ASP A 200 -38.94 -2.14 -3.03
CA ASP A 200 -39.59 -2.32 -4.34
C ASP A 200 -40.22 -3.71 -4.48
N GLY A 201 -41.11 -4.08 -3.55
CA GLY A 201 -41.82 -5.36 -3.57
C GLY A 201 -40.95 -6.58 -3.24
N SER A 202 -40.04 -6.46 -2.27
CA SER A 202 -39.22 -7.60 -1.80
C SER A 202 -40.08 -8.67 -1.10
N GLY A 203 -39.54 -9.89 -0.98
CA GLY A 203 -40.16 -10.99 -0.25
C GLY A 203 -40.36 -10.72 1.26
N PRO A 204 -41.11 -11.60 1.96
CA PRO A 204 -41.49 -11.38 3.36
C PRO A 204 -40.31 -11.21 4.32
N GLU A 205 -39.21 -11.93 4.10
CA GLU A 205 -38.02 -11.88 4.94
C GLU A 205 -37.36 -10.49 4.88
N THR A 206 -37.04 -10.03 3.66
CA THR A 206 -36.45 -8.71 3.42
C THR A 206 -37.36 -7.60 3.93
N THR A 207 -38.65 -7.67 3.60
CA THR A 207 -39.65 -6.69 4.03
C THR A 207 -39.76 -6.58 5.55
N THR A 208 -39.81 -7.71 6.25
CA THR A 208 -39.88 -7.73 7.72
C THR A 208 -38.62 -7.12 8.34
N TRP A 209 -37.45 -7.45 7.81
CA TRP A 209 -36.19 -6.90 8.31
C TRP A 209 -36.09 -5.38 8.09
N LEU A 210 -36.52 -4.87 6.92
CA LEU A 210 -36.56 -3.43 6.62
C LEU A 210 -37.50 -2.68 7.57
N ARG A 211 -38.69 -3.21 7.84
CA ARG A 211 -39.64 -2.61 8.81
C ARG A 211 -39.03 -2.53 10.22
N HIS A 212 -38.33 -3.57 10.66
CA HIS A 212 -37.60 -3.54 11.93
C HIS A 212 -36.43 -2.55 11.94
N GLY A 213 -35.73 -2.37 10.82
CA GLY A 213 -34.71 -1.34 10.67
C GLY A 213 -35.30 0.06 10.85
N ALA A 214 -36.37 0.37 10.11
CA ALA A 214 -37.06 1.65 10.16
C ALA A 214 -37.66 1.97 11.54
N ALA A 215 -38.20 0.97 12.24
CA ALA A 215 -38.70 1.13 13.59
C ALA A 215 -37.60 1.41 14.64
N ARG A 216 -36.37 0.92 14.40
CA ARG A 216 -35.23 1.09 15.32
C ARG A 216 -34.45 2.38 15.11
N HIS A 217 -34.45 2.92 13.89
CA HIS A 217 -33.64 4.07 13.52
C HIS A 217 -34.52 5.18 12.95
N SER A 218 -34.68 6.28 13.69
CA SER A 218 -35.52 7.42 13.27
C SER A 218 -35.02 8.16 12.04
N VAL A 219 -33.75 7.94 11.65
CA VAL A 219 -33.17 8.48 10.41
C VAL A 219 -33.62 7.72 9.16
N ILE A 220 -34.29 6.57 9.31
CA ILE A 220 -34.75 5.74 8.19
C ILE A 220 -36.21 6.05 7.88
N GLU A 221 -36.48 6.44 6.64
CA GLU A 221 -37.82 6.50 6.07
C GLU A 221 -38.03 5.31 5.13
N LEU A 222 -38.95 4.41 5.49
CA LEU A 222 -39.25 3.23 4.67
C LEU A 222 -40.47 3.49 3.80
N ILE A 223 -40.30 3.36 2.48
CA ILE A 223 -41.36 3.42 1.48
C ILE A 223 -41.55 2.01 0.91
N GLU A 224 -42.76 1.47 1.04
CA GLU A 224 -43.09 0.15 0.50
C GLU A 224 -43.98 0.28 -0.75
N THR A 225 -43.74 -0.57 -1.74
CA THR A 225 -44.52 -0.62 -2.99
C THR A 225 -45.32 -1.91 -3.10
N ASP A 226 -46.45 -1.83 -3.80
CA ASP A 226 -47.27 -3.00 -4.14
C ASP A 226 -46.65 -3.74 -5.33
N GLY A 227 -45.67 -4.61 -5.03
CA GLY A 227 -44.88 -5.34 -6.04
C GLY A 227 -43.73 -4.49 -6.62
N SER A 228 -42.96 -5.09 -7.55
CA SER A 228 -41.81 -4.41 -8.15
C SER A 228 -42.24 -3.46 -9.26
N LEU A 229 -41.90 -2.19 -9.09
CA LEU A 229 -42.12 -1.10 -10.05
C LEU A 229 -41.00 -1.03 -11.10
N GLY A 230 -39.86 -1.65 -10.83
CA GLY A 230 -38.61 -1.48 -11.58
C GLY A 230 -37.76 -0.35 -10.99
N TYR A 231 -36.44 -0.46 -11.17
CA TYR A 231 -35.44 0.38 -10.48
C TYR A 231 -35.73 1.88 -10.63
N THR A 232 -35.96 2.36 -11.85
CA THR A 232 -36.12 3.79 -12.13
C THR A 232 -37.34 4.40 -11.44
N ARG A 233 -38.45 3.65 -11.39
CA ARG A 233 -39.67 4.09 -10.71
C ARG A 233 -39.50 4.09 -9.20
N ALA A 234 -38.82 3.07 -8.65
CA ALA A 234 -38.49 3.00 -7.23
C ALA A 234 -37.55 4.15 -6.82
N ALA A 235 -36.48 4.41 -7.59
CA ALA A 235 -35.52 5.48 -7.36
C ALA A 235 -36.21 6.85 -7.36
N ASN A 236 -37.05 7.11 -8.36
CA ASN A 236 -37.82 8.35 -8.42
C ASN A 236 -38.81 8.50 -7.26
N ARG A 237 -39.39 7.41 -6.76
CA ARG A 237 -40.27 7.46 -5.59
C ARG A 237 -39.51 7.87 -4.33
N GLY A 238 -38.29 7.38 -4.15
CA GLY A 238 -37.40 7.82 -3.08
C GLY A 238 -36.97 9.29 -3.24
N LEU A 239 -36.55 9.70 -4.44
CA LEU A 239 -36.15 11.08 -4.71
C LEU A 239 -37.26 12.10 -4.47
N ARG A 240 -38.52 11.73 -4.73
CA ARG A 240 -39.72 12.56 -4.48
C ARG A 240 -40.07 12.70 -3.01
N ALA A 241 -39.71 11.72 -2.17
CA ALA A 241 -39.95 11.79 -0.74
C ALA A 241 -38.95 12.73 -0.04
N GLY A 242 -37.72 12.78 -0.56
CA GLY A 242 -36.67 13.67 -0.05
C GLY A 242 -36.89 15.15 -0.36
N THR A 243 -36.51 16.02 0.58
CA THR A 243 -36.59 17.48 0.47
C THR A 243 -35.26 18.19 0.79
N ALA A 244 -34.20 17.43 1.09
CA ALA A 244 -32.89 17.97 1.39
C ALA A 244 -32.26 18.66 0.16
N PRO A 245 -31.36 19.65 0.38
CA PRO A 245 -30.68 20.36 -0.70
C PRO A 245 -29.79 19.46 -1.57
N TYR A 246 -29.41 18.29 -1.06
CA TYR A 246 -28.66 17.28 -1.78
C TYR A 246 -29.36 15.92 -1.66
N ALA A 247 -29.30 15.13 -2.73
CA ALA A 247 -29.79 13.77 -2.77
C ALA A 247 -28.70 12.83 -3.27
N VAL A 248 -28.60 11.65 -2.66
CA VAL A 248 -27.76 10.55 -3.13
C VAL A 248 -28.66 9.42 -3.61
N LEU A 249 -28.46 8.95 -4.84
CA LEU A 249 -28.91 7.63 -5.26
C LEU A 249 -27.79 6.62 -4.97
N LEU A 250 -28.06 5.62 -4.14
CA LEU A 250 -27.11 4.59 -3.76
C LEU A 250 -27.71 3.19 -3.97
N ASN A 251 -27.01 2.33 -4.71
CA ASN A 251 -27.48 0.97 -4.91
C ASN A 251 -27.39 0.14 -3.61
N SER A 252 -28.33 -0.77 -3.42
CA SER A 252 -28.45 -1.62 -2.22
C SER A 252 -27.38 -2.71 -2.10
N ASP A 253 -26.52 -2.89 -3.10
CA ASP A 253 -25.38 -3.81 -3.11
C ASP A 253 -24.03 -3.09 -2.98
N THR A 254 -24.03 -1.88 -2.41
CA THR A 254 -22.84 -1.11 -2.12
C THR A 254 -22.42 -1.21 -0.65
N ILE A 255 -21.16 -0.87 -0.36
CA ILE A 255 -20.64 -0.64 0.98
C ILE A 255 -19.84 0.65 0.93
N VAL A 256 -20.27 1.62 1.70
CA VAL A 256 -19.61 2.93 1.76
C VAL A 256 -18.52 2.92 2.83
N PRO A 257 -17.36 3.57 2.62
CA PRO A 257 -16.37 3.77 3.69
C PRO A 257 -16.72 4.98 4.57
N ARG A 258 -15.98 5.18 5.65
CA ARG A 258 -15.99 6.46 6.40
C ARG A 258 -15.71 7.64 5.48
N LEU A 259 -16.36 8.77 5.75
CA LEU A 259 -16.21 10.04 5.04
C LEU A 259 -16.65 10.03 3.56
N TRP A 260 -17.36 8.99 3.11
CA TRP A 260 -17.72 8.84 1.69
C TRP A 260 -18.58 10.00 1.17
N ILE A 261 -19.60 10.41 1.92
CA ILE A 261 -20.52 11.46 1.48
C ILE A 261 -19.89 12.85 1.64
N GLU A 262 -19.04 12.99 2.65
CA GLU A 262 -18.23 14.18 2.91
C GLU A 262 -17.30 14.44 1.72
N CYS A 263 -16.61 13.41 1.21
CA CYS A 263 -15.78 13.51 0.02
C CYS A 263 -16.59 13.89 -1.24
N LEU A 264 -17.81 13.36 -1.37
CA LEU A 264 -18.69 13.72 -2.49
C LEU A 264 -19.15 15.18 -2.37
N LEU A 265 -19.54 15.64 -1.18
CA LEU A 265 -19.92 17.03 -0.92
C LEU A 265 -18.76 17.98 -1.16
N GLU A 266 -17.55 17.64 -0.70
CA GLU A 266 -16.33 18.43 -0.92
C GLU A 266 -16.07 18.64 -2.42
N CYS A 267 -16.15 17.57 -3.22
CA CYS A 267 -16.04 17.65 -4.68
C CYS A 267 -17.13 18.55 -5.27
N LEU A 268 -18.40 18.33 -4.91
CA LEU A 268 -19.55 19.06 -5.44
C LEU A 268 -19.49 20.56 -5.12
N GLN A 269 -18.98 20.93 -3.95
CA GLN A 269 -18.90 22.31 -3.46
C GLN A 269 -17.73 23.11 -4.05
N THR A 270 -16.84 22.47 -4.81
CA THR A 270 -15.69 23.17 -5.43
C THR A 270 -16.07 24.14 -6.55
N ASP A 271 -17.24 23.96 -7.17
CA ASP A 271 -17.71 24.79 -8.27
C ASP A 271 -19.23 24.75 -8.32
N GLU A 272 -19.88 25.92 -8.30
CA GLU A 272 -21.34 26.03 -8.33
C GLU A 272 -21.97 25.46 -9.61
N ARG A 273 -21.21 25.24 -10.69
CA ARG A 273 -21.70 24.57 -11.90
C ARG A 273 -21.85 23.07 -11.73
N LEU A 274 -21.18 22.45 -10.75
CA LEU A 274 -21.32 21.03 -10.49
C LEU A 274 -22.71 20.70 -9.97
N GLY A 275 -23.45 19.93 -10.75
CA GLY A 275 -24.77 19.44 -10.40
C GLY A 275 -24.77 18.02 -9.87
N ILE A 276 -23.88 17.16 -10.37
CA ILE A 276 -23.85 15.73 -10.07
C ILE A 276 -22.41 15.25 -9.91
N VAL A 277 -22.13 14.49 -8.84
CA VAL A 277 -20.82 13.88 -8.60
C VAL A 277 -20.94 12.40 -8.25
N GLY A 278 -19.92 11.62 -8.62
CA GLY A 278 -19.86 10.18 -8.33
C GLY A 278 -18.47 9.73 -7.86
N PRO A 279 -18.37 8.66 -7.06
CA PRO A 279 -17.09 8.16 -6.53
C PRO A 279 -16.41 7.18 -7.49
N LEU A 280 -15.16 6.81 -7.17
CA LEU A 280 -14.51 5.63 -7.74
C LEU A 280 -15.08 4.34 -7.14
N SER A 281 -14.87 3.21 -7.81
CA SER A 281 -15.31 1.91 -7.29
C SER A 281 -14.39 0.77 -7.73
N ASN A 282 -14.57 -0.39 -7.13
CA ASN A 282 -13.97 -1.64 -7.58
C ASN A 282 -14.69 -2.20 -8.83
N ALA A 283 -15.98 -1.87 -9.02
CA ALA A 283 -16.82 -2.41 -10.09
C ALA A 283 -17.84 -1.38 -10.60
N ALA A 284 -17.38 -0.36 -11.33
CA ALA A 284 -18.22 0.71 -11.88
C ALA A 284 -17.86 1.09 -13.33
N SER A 285 -17.54 0.10 -14.15
CA SER A 285 -17.21 0.28 -15.57
C SER A 285 -16.07 1.31 -15.78
N TRP A 286 -16.37 2.47 -16.35
CA TRP A 286 -15.42 3.56 -16.51
C TRP A 286 -15.01 4.24 -15.21
N GLN A 287 -15.57 3.92 -14.05
CA GLN A 287 -15.12 4.41 -12.74
C GLN A 287 -14.38 3.33 -11.94
N SER A 288 -14.14 2.15 -12.53
CA SER A 288 -13.39 1.07 -11.91
C SER A 288 -11.91 1.44 -11.71
N ILE A 289 -11.39 1.11 -10.53
CA ILE A 289 -9.97 1.14 -10.16
C ILE A 289 -9.55 -0.20 -9.50
N PRO A 290 -8.28 -0.62 -9.62
CA PRO A 290 -7.27 -0.08 -10.54
C PRO A 290 -7.60 -0.40 -12.00
N GLU A 291 -8.13 -1.59 -12.29
CA GLU A 291 -8.33 -2.06 -13.65
C GLU A 291 -9.71 -1.66 -14.21
N ARG A 292 -9.72 -1.39 -15.52
CA ARG A 292 -10.95 -1.13 -16.28
C ARG A 292 -11.58 -2.40 -16.84
N PHE A 293 -10.74 -3.31 -17.32
CA PHE A 293 -11.14 -4.50 -18.06
C PHE A 293 -10.57 -5.74 -17.40
N ALA A 294 -11.33 -6.84 -17.44
CA ALA A 294 -10.82 -8.14 -17.03
C ALA A 294 -9.90 -8.73 -18.11
N GLU A 295 -9.02 -9.67 -17.75
CA GLU A 295 -8.07 -10.32 -18.68
C GLU A 295 -8.73 -10.99 -19.89
N GLY A 296 -10.00 -11.42 -19.77
CA GLY A 296 -10.79 -12.02 -20.86
C GLY A 296 -11.65 -11.04 -21.66
N GLY A 297 -11.50 -9.73 -21.44
CA GLY A 297 -12.42 -8.70 -21.96
C GLY A 297 -13.64 -8.48 -21.05
N GLY A 298 -14.38 -7.41 -21.32
CA GLY A 298 -15.48 -6.95 -20.46
C GLY A 298 -15.02 -6.15 -19.24
N TRP A 299 -15.97 -5.59 -18.48
CA TRP A 299 -15.68 -4.71 -17.34
C TRP A 299 -15.02 -5.45 -16.17
N ALA A 300 -13.98 -4.86 -15.60
CA ALA A 300 -13.32 -5.40 -14.41
C ALA A 300 -14.24 -5.37 -13.18
N VAL A 301 -14.17 -6.45 -12.41
CA VAL A 301 -14.58 -6.48 -11.01
C VAL A 301 -13.29 -6.63 -10.21
N ASN A 302 -12.81 -5.52 -9.67
CA ASN A 302 -11.59 -5.52 -8.88
C ASN A 302 -11.93 -6.08 -7.50
N GLU A 303 -11.22 -7.13 -7.07
CA GLU A 303 -11.27 -7.56 -5.68
C GLU A 303 -10.54 -6.53 -4.81
N LEU A 304 -10.96 -6.36 -3.56
CA LEU A 304 -10.15 -5.56 -2.65
C LEU A 304 -8.79 -6.25 -2.47
N PRO A 305 -7.69 -5.49 -2.39
CA PRO A 305 -6.39 -6.04 -2.10
C PRO A 305 -6.43 -6.86 -0.81
N ILE A 306 -5.63 -7.93 -0.76
CA ILE A 306 -5.50 -8.75 0.45
C ILE A 306 -5.15 -7.82 1.61
N GLY A 307 -5.87 -7.95 2.72
CA GLY A 307 -5.64 -7.15 3.90
C GLY A 307 -6.21 -5.71 3.87
N TYR A 308 -7.08 -5.40 2.93
CA TYR A 308 -7.87 -4.17 2.97
C TYR A 308 -9.35 -4.51 3.19
N ASN A 309 -9.97 -3.87 4.18
CA ASN A 309 -11.42 -3.70 4.20
C ASN A 309 -11.83 -2.43 3.44
N VAL A 310 -13.13 -2.22 3.29
CA VAL A 310 -13.69 -1.09 2.52
C VAL A 310 -13.25 0.27 3.08
N ASP A 311 -13.21 0.42 4.41
CA ASP A 311 -12.80 1.68 5.06
C ASP A 311 -11.32 1.97 4.81
N GLU A 312 -10.45 0.98 4.99
CA GLU A 312 -9.01 1.09 4.77
C GLU A 312 -8.69 1.42 3.31
N TYR A 313 -9.40 0.78 2.37
CA TYR A 313 -9.19 1.03 0.95
C TYR A 313 -9.71 2.42 0.55
N GLY A 314 -10.84 2.86 1.14
CA GLY A 314 -11.35 4.22 0.96
C GLY A 314 -10.37 5.28 1.44
N GLU A 315 -9.81 5.11 2.65
CA GLU A 315 -8.79 6.00 3.20
C GLU A 315 -7.50 6.01 2.38
N PHE A 316 -7.09 4.85 1.86
CA PHE A 316 -5.97 4.75 0.94
C PHE A 316 -6.21 5.58 -0.33
N VAL A 317 -7.35 5.37 -1.01
CA VAL A 317 -7.72 6.11 -2.23
C VAL A 317 -7.77 7.61 -1.97
N HIS A 318 -8.35 8.03 -0.84
CA HIS A 318 -8.39 9.42 -0.42
C HIS A 318 -6.99 10.04 -0.34
N ARG A 319 -6.05 9.35 0.32
CA ARG A 319 -4.69 9.84 0.58
C ARG A 319 -3.82 9.95 -0.67
N ILE A 320 -3.98 9.04 -1.62
CA ILE A 320 -3.16 9.04 -2.86
C ILE A 320 -3.74 9.93 -3.97
N SER A 321 -4.95 10.44 -3.76
CA SER A 321 -5.65 11.27 -4.72
C SER A 321 -4.96 12.63 -4.91
N GLU A 322 -5.05 13.18 -6.12
CA GLU A 322 -4.67 14.57 -6.38
C GLU A 322 -5.80 15.55 -6.05
N GLN A 323 -7.00 15.02 -5.73
CA GLN A 323 -8.21 15.83 -5.59
C GLN A 323 -8.44 16.71 -6.83
N ALA A 324 -8.18 16.15 -8.02
CA ALA A 324 -8.25 16.89 -9.28
C ALA A 324 -9.70 17.08 -9.78
N PHE A 325 -10.64 16.35 -9.17
CA PHE A 325 -12.08 16.36 -9.47
C PHE A 325 -12.42 16.36 -10.97
N PRO A 326 -11.99 15.33 -11.72
CA PRO A 326 -12.08 15.34 -13.17
C PRO A 326 -13.52 15.53 -13.64
N ARG A 327 -13.73 16.51 -14.52
CA ARG A 327 -15.02 16.73 -15.19
C ARG A 327 -15.29 15.56 -16.15
N VAL A 328 -16.52 15.04 -16.13
CA VAL A 328 -16.92 13.87 -16.90
C VAL A 328 -18.28 14.05 -17.57
N GLU A 329 -18.49 13.29 -18.63
CA GLU A 329 -19.70 13.36 -19.45
C GLU A 329 -20.82 12.43 -18.95
N PHE A 330 -20.41 11.37 -18.24
CA PHE A 330 -21.27 10.32 -17.69
C PHE A 330 -20.74 9.87 -16.32
N LEU A 331 -21.66 9.52 -15.42
CA LEU A 331 -21.39 8.86 -14.15
C LEU A 331 -22.23 7.57 -14.07
N ASN A 332 -21.68 6.57 -13.39
CA ASN A 332 -22.29 5.27 -13.17
C ASN A 332 -23.35 5.39 -12.06
N GLY A 333 -24.51 4.78 -12.29
CA GLY A 333 -25.69 4.91 -11.43
C GLY A 333 -25.58 4.24 -10.05
N PHE A 334 -24.50 3.52 -9.75
CA PHE A 334 -24.36 2.85 -8.45
C PHE A 334 -24.30 3.80 -7.24
N CYS A 335 -23.80 5.02 -7.46
CA CYS A 335 -23.68 6.05 -6.45
C CYS A 335 -23.59 7.43 -7.12
N LEU A 336 -24.64 8.26 -6.98
CA LEU A 336 -24.72 9.61 -7.52
C LEU A 336 -25.17 10.59 -6.44
N LEU A 337 -24.32 11.55 -6.07
CA LEU A 337 -24.72 12.73 -5.31
C LEU A 337 -25.15 13.82 -6.29
N MET A 338 -26.33 14.40 -6.09
CA MET A 338 -26.87 15.47 -6.92
C MET A 338 -27.46 16.60 -6.08
N ARG A 339 -27.39 17.82 -6.60
CA ARG A 339 -28.10 18.97 -6.03
C ARG A 339 -29.59 18.87 -6.30
N ARG A 340 -30.39 19.41 -5.39
CA ARG A 340 -31.85 19.48 -5.55
C ARG A 340 -32.26 20.35 -6.74
N ASP A 341 -31.53 21.42 -7.01
CA ASP A 341 -31.80 22.31 -8.14
C ASP A 341 -31.60 21.63 -9.51
N VAL A 342 -30.77 20.60 -9.61
CA VAL A 342 -30.72 19.74 -10.81
C VAL A 342 -32.05 19.04 -10.99
N ILE A 343 -32.58 18.42 -9.92
CA ILE A 343 -33.88 17.73 -9.97
C ILE A 343 -35.01 18.70 -10.32
N GLU A 344 -34.99 19.93 -9.78
CA GLU A 344 -35.97 20.97 -10.10
C GLU A 344 -35.86 21.46 -11.54
N ALA A 345 -34.64 21.56 -12.08
CA ALA A 345 -34.39 22.05 -13.44
C ALA A 345 -34.73 21.01 -14.53
N ILE A 346 -34.38 19.74 -14.32
CA ILE A 346 -34.52 18.69 -15.36
C ILE A 346 -35.56 17.62 -15.03
N GLY A 347 -36.16 17.66 -13.85
CA GLY A 347 -37.06 16.63 -13.34
C GLY A 347 -36.32 15.38 -12.85
N TYR A 348 -37.04 14.25 -12.84
CA TYR A 348 -36.57 12.96 -12.33
C TYR A 348 -35.99 12.06 -13.45
N LEU A 349 -35.60 10.83 -13.12
CA LEU A 349 -35.17 9.84 -14.12
C LEU A 349 -36.32 9.49 -15.09
N ASP A 350 -36.02 9.14 -16.33
CA ASP A 350 -37.05 8.82 -17.34
C ASP A 350 -37.59 7.38 -17.16
N GLU A 351 -38.71 7.29 -16.43
CA GLU A 351 -39.42 6.04 -16.11
C GLU A 351 -40.08 5.37 -17.34
N ASP A 352 -40.31 6.12 -18.42
CA ASP A 352 -41.04 5.62 -19.59
C ASP A 352 -40.08 4.96 -20.59
N THR A 353 -38.91 5.58 -20.80
CA THR A 353 -37.87 5.02 -21.67
C THR A 353 -37.04 3.95 -20.98
N PHE A 354 -36.76 4.09 -19.68
CA PHE A 354 -35.87 3.19 -18.92
C PHE A 354 -36.55 2.63 -17.67
N PRO A 355 -37.71 1.94 -17.75
CA PRO A 355 -38.46 1.52 -16.57
C PRO A 355 -37.71 0.55 -15.64
N GLN A 356 -36.86 -0.31 -16.21
CA GLN A 356 -36.12 -1.35 -15.48
C GLN A 356 -34.67 -0.96 -15.16
N GLY A 357 -34.29 0.29 -15.43
CA GLY A 357 -32.91 0.77 -15.36
C GLY A 357 -32.12 0.54 -16.66
N TYR A 358 -30.78 0.60 -16.56
CA TYR A 358 -29.81 0.46 -17.66
C TYR A 358 -29.91 1.55 -18.73
N GLY A 359 -29.74 2.81 -18.35
CA GLY A 359 -29.63 3.95 -19.26
C GLY A 359 -30.26 5.23 -18.72
N GLU A 360 -31.07 5.11 -17.68
CA GLU A 360 -31.67 6.20 -16.91
C GLU A 360 -30.63 7.17 -16.37
N GLU A 361 -29.49 6.67 -15.90
CA GLU A 361 -28.41 7.46 -15.33
C GLU A 361 -27.68 8.26 -16.42
N ASN A 362 -27.48 7.63 -17.59
CA ASN A 362 -26.83 8.28 -18.73
C ASN A 362 -27.74 9.33 -19.37
N ASP A 363 -29.05 9.06 -19.48
CA ASP A 363 -30.06 10.06 -19.87
C ASP A 363 -30.05 11.24 -18.90
N TYR A 364 -30.00 10.96 -17.59
CA TYR A 364 -29.95 12.00 -16.56
C TYR A 364 -28.70 12.87 -16.68
N CYS A 365 -27.52 12.26 -16.87
CA CYS A 365 -26.26 12.98 -17.12
C CYS A 365 -26.37 13.89 -18.35
N ILE A 366 -26.94 13.39 -19.47
CA ILE A 366 -27.09 14.19 -20.69
C ILE A 366 -28.05 15.36 -20.47
N ARG A 367 -29.20 15.12 -19.81
CA ARG A 367 -30.17 16.18 -19.52
C ARG A 367 -29.59 17.24 -18.60
N ALA A 368 -28.86 16.84 -17.57
CA ALA A 368 -28.21 17.78 -16.64
C ALA A 368 -27.22 18.70 -17.38
N ARG A 369 -26.36 18.14 -18.25
CA ARG A 369 -25.43 18.92 -19.07
C ARG A 369 -26.12 19.86 -20.05
N ARG A 370 -27.23 19.41 -20.65
CA ARG A 370 -28.03 20.27 -21.55
C ARG A 370 -28.70 21.43 -20.80
N ALA A 371 -28.96 21.28 -19.50
CA ALA A 371 -29.46 22.34 -18.64
C ALA A 371 -28.35 23.24 -18.06
N GLY A 372 -27.08 23.00 -18.40
CA GLY A 372 -25.94 23.82 -18.00
C GLY A 372 -25.19 23.34 -16.75
N PHE A 373 -25.57 22.20 -16.18
CA PHE A 373 -24.84 21.60 -15.06
C PHE A 373 -23.63 20.80 -15.54
N GLU A 374 -22.57 20.78 -14.75
CA GLU A 374 -21.39 19.96 -14.95
C GLU A 374 -21.42 18.73 -14.04
N LEU A 375 -20.67 17.70 -14.42
CA LEU A 375 -20.47 16.50 -13.61
C LEU A 375 -18.99 16.32 -13.32
N ALA A 376 -18.69 15.81 -12.13
CA ALA A 376 -17.32 15.48 -11.74
C ALA A 376 -17.23 14.13 -11.04
N LEU A 377 -16.05 13.54 -11.14
CA LEU A 377 -15.69 12.39 -10.35
C LEU A 377 -14.94 12.85 -9.09
N ALA A 378 -15.40 12.43 -7.92
CA ALA A 378 -14.66 12.59 -6.67
C ALA A 378 -13.51 11.56 -6.63
N ASP A 379 -12.35 11.91 -7.20
CA ASP A 379 -11.19 11.04 -7.37
C ASP A 379 -10.47 10.67 -6.05
N HIS A 380 -10.93 11.20 -4.92
CA HIS A 380 -10.50 10.89 -3.56
C HIS A 380 -11.56 10.09 -2.79
N CYS A 381 -12.70 9.77 -3.42
CA CYS A 381 -13.78 9.00 -2.83
C CYS A 381 -13.86 7.61 -3.48
N PHE A 382 -14.04 6.57 -2.67
CA PHE A 382 -14.22 5.20 -3.12
C PHE A 382 -15.48 4.60 -2.49
N VAL A 383 -16.28 3.86 -3.25
CA VAL A 383 -17.41 3.08 -2.73
C VAL A 383 -17.32 1.67 -3.30
N TYR A 384 -17.36 0.66 -2.42
CA TYR A 384 -17.35 -0.74 -2.84
C TYR A 384 -18.71 -1.13 -3.40
N HIS A 385 -18.72 -1.83 -4.53
CA HIS A 385 -19.89 -2.28 -5.24
C HIS A 385 -19.80 -3.79 -5.44
N ALA A 386 -20.67 -4.53 -4.76
CA ALA A 386 -20.65 -5.99 -4.78
C ALA A 386 -21.10 -6.58 -6.12
N LYS A 387 -21.82 -5.80 -6.94
CA LYS A 387 -22.41 -6.22 -8.21
C LYS A 387 -23.17 -7.54 -8.03
N SER A 388 -24.33 -7.45 -7.40
CA SER A 388 -25.17 -8.61 -7.13
C SER A 388 -25.29 -9.54 -8.37
N ARG A 389 -25.15 -10.85 -8.15
CA ARG A 389 -25.43 -11.87 -9.18
C ARG A 389 -26.94 -12.01 -9.46
N SER A 390 -27.79 -11.12 -8.95
CA SER A 390 -29.23 -11.09 -9.24
C SER A 390 -29.43 -10.65 -10.70
N PHE A 391 -30.30 -11.40 -11.39
CA PHE A 391 -30.45 -11.52 -12.84
C PHE A 391 -29.29 -12.27 -13.52
N GLY A 392 -29.60 -13.45 -14.06
CA GLY A 392 -28.67 -14.21 -14.90
C GLY A 392 -28.06 -13.28 -15.95
N THR A 393 -26.75 -13.41 -16.18
CA THR A 393 -25.94 -12.54 -17.05
C THR A 393 -26.66 -12.14 -18.35
N ARG A 394 -27.37 -13.09 -18.98
CA ARG A 394 -28.16 -12.86 -20.20
C ARG A 394 -29.29 -11.82 -20.09
N ALA A 395 -29.99 -11.74 -18.96
CA ALA A 395 -31.07 -10.77 -18.77
C ALA A 395 -30.53 -9.34 -18.59
N ARG A 396 -29.39 -9.20 -17.90
CA ARG A 396 -28.70 -7.91 -17.74
C ARG A 396 -28.10 -7.43 -19.04
N ASP A 397 -27.43 -8.31 -19.79
CA ASP A 397 -26.86 -7.97 -21.09
C ASP A 397 -27.95 -7.47 -22.04
N ARG A 398 -29.11 -8.15 -22.05
CA ARG A 398 -30.27 -7.73 -22.84
C ARG A 398 -30.80 -6.35 -22.43
N LEU A 399 -30.99 -6.09 -21.14
CA LEU A 399 -31.46 -4.79 -20.66
C LEU A 399 -30.45 -3.68 -20.97
N ALA A 400 -29.15 -3.96 -20.84
CA ALA A 400 -28.08 -3.03 -21.20
C ALA A 400 -28.06 -2.72 -22.71
N ASP A 401 -28.30 -3.72 -23.57
CA ASP A 401 -28.39 -3.53 -25.01
C ASP A 401 -29.64 -2.73 -25.41
N GLU A 402 -30.81 -3.08 -24.87
CA GLU A 402 -32.08 -2.36 -25.08
C GLU A 402 -31.96 -0.89 -24.62
N GLY A 403 -31.34 -0.67 -23.45
CA GLY A 403 -31.05 0.63 -22.90
C GLY A 403 -30.10 1.46 -23.75
N ARG A 404 -29.02 0.84 -24.26
CA ARG A 404 -28.09 1.50 -25.20
C ARG A 404 -28.80 1.95 -26.48
N GLU A 405 -29.65 1.11 -27.05
CA GLU A 405 -30.44 1.46 -28.23
C GLU A 405 -31.44 2.59 -27.95
N ALA A 406 -32.09 2.56 -26.79
CA ALA A 406 -33.01 3.61 -26.36
C ALA A 406 -32.30 4.95 -26.17
N LEU A 407 -31.13 4.96 -25.53
CA LEU A 407 -30.26 6.15 -25.41
C LEU A 407 -29.86 6.70 -26.79
N TRP A 408 -29.43 5.82 -27.70
CA TRP A 408 -29.07 6.21 -29.08
C TRP A 408 -30.24 6.84 -29.82
N ARG A 409 -31.44 6.27 -29.70
CA ARG A 409 -32.66 6.80 -30.31
C ARG A 409 -33.05 8.16 -29.72
N LYS A 410 -32.88 8.34 -28.42
CA LYS A 410 -33.31 9.53 -27.68
C LYS A 410 -32.35 10.72 -27.82
N HIS A 411 -31.03 10.49 -27.73
CA HIS A 411 -30.03 11.57 -27.72
C HIS A 411 -29.15 11.64 -28.98
N GLY A 412 -29.17 10.60 -29.81
CA GLY A 412 -28.32 10.46 -30.99
C GLY A 412 -26.95 9.83 -30.67
N GLY A 413 -26.52 8.89 -31.51
CA GLY A 413 -25.26 8.14 -31.30
C GLY A 413 -24.02 9.03 -31.13
N LYS A 414 -23.91 10.12 -31.89
CA LYS A 414 -22.75 11.05 -31.82
C LYS A 414 -22.52 11.64 -30.42
N VAL A 415 -23.60 11.96 -29.69
CA VAL A 415 -23.49 12.52 -28.33
C VAL A 415 -22.90 11.48 -27.37
N ILE A 416 -23.36 10.24 -27.52
CA ILE A 416 -23.00 9.13 -26.63
C ILE A 416 -21.58 8.64 -26.94
N GLU A 417 -21.24 8.50 -28.22
CA GLU A 417 -19.90 8.15 -28.68
C GLU A 417 -18.88 9.18 -28.21
N LYS A 418 -19.17 10.48 -28.39
CA LYS A 418 -18.28 11.55 -27.91
C LYS A 418 -18.11 11.49 -26.38
N GLY A 419 -19.20 11.44 -25.61
CA GLY A 419 -19.08 11.41 -24.15
C GLY A 419 -18.37 10.16 -23.63
N THR A 420 -18.53 9.02 -24.30
CA THR A 420 -17.79 7.79 -23.97
C THR A 420 -16.31 7.93 -24.28
N GLN A 421 -15.96 8.56 -25.41
CA GLN A 421 -14.58 8.81 -25.80
C GLN A 421 -13.90 9.79 -24.83
N ASP A 422 -14.57 10.87 -24.46
CA ASP A 422 -14.06 11.86 -23.51
C ASP A 422 -13.81 11.22 -22.13
N LEU A 423 -14.67 10.29 -21.70
CA LEU A 423 -14.47 9.53 -20.46
C LEU A 423 -13.31 8.53 -20.55
N LYS A 424 -13.15 7.89 -21.72
CA LYS A 424 -12.06 6.94 -21.99
C LYS A 424 -10.69 7.61 -21.98
N GLU A 425 -10.61 8.82 -22.51
CA GLU A 425 -9.39 9.63 -22.65
C GLU A 425 -9.19 10.61 -21.49
N ASN A 426 -10.06 10.59 -20.48
CA ASN A 426 -9.98 11.50 -19.36
C ASN A 426 -8.63 11.34 -18.61
N PRO A 427 -7.76 12.37 -18.64
CA PRO A 427 -6.41 12.25 -18.12
C PRO A 427 -6.38 12.17 -16.59
N GLY A 428 -7.33 12.81 -15.89
CA GLY A 428 -7.42 12.73 -14.43
C GLY A 428 -7.73 11.31 -13.98
N LEU A 429 -8.71 10.68 -14.62
CA LEU A 429 -9.10 9.31 -14.33
C LEU A 429 -8.01 8.29 -14.70
N ALA A 430 -7.28 8.53 -15.79
CA ALA A 430 -6.12 7.73 -16.16
C ALA A 430 -4.98 7.84 -15.12
N ARG A 431 -4.69 9.05 -14.62
CA ARG A 431 -3.71 9.28 -13.56
C ARG A 431 -4.09 8.57 -12.27
N THR A 432 -5.34 8.70 -11.81
CA THR A 432 -5.79 8.04 -10.57
C THR A 432 -5.66 6.52 -10.67
N ARG A 433 -6.05 5.92 -11.81
CA ARG A 433 -5.84 4.49 -12.05
C ARG A 433 -4.37 4.11 -12.03
N ALA A 434 -3.52 4.86 -12.73
CA ALA A 434 -2.10 4.58 -12.78
C ALA A 434 -1.50 4.62 -11.37
N LYS A 435 -1.91 5.56 -10.52
CA LYS A 435 -1.48 5.65 -9.11
C LYS A 435 -1.92 4.43 -8.28
N VAL A 436 -3.21 4.08 -8.34
CA VAL A 436 -3.76 2.92 -7.63
C VAL A 436 -3.13 1.61 -8.13
N ALA A 437 -3.02 1.43 -9.45
CA ALA A 437 -2.42 0.26 -10.07
C ALA A 437 -0.93 0.15 -9.74
N SER A 438 -0.18 1.24 -9.82
CA SER A 438 1.23 1.27 -9.42
C SER A 438 1.43 0.96 -7.94
N PHE A 439 0.42 1.20 -7.10
CA PHE A 439 0.48 0.76 -5.71
C PHE A 439 0.31 -0.77 -5.58
N PHE A 440 -0.62 -1.39 -6.30
CA PHE A 440 -0.93 -2.84 -6.15
C PHE A 440 -0.24 -3.80 -7.11
N ALA A 441 0.29 -3.35 -8.25
CA ALA A 441 1.08 -4.16 -9.19
C ALA A 441 2.36 -4.76 -8.56
N LEU A 442 2.69 -4.30 -7.37
CA LEU A 442 3.79 -4.79 -6.54
C LEU A 442 3.37 -5.76 -5.44
N SER A 443 2.08 -6.09 -5.27
CA SER A 443 1.62 -7.01 -4.22
C SER A 443 1.92 -8.49 -4.50
N PRO A 444 1.81 -9.01 -5.75
CA PRO A 444 2.15 -10.42 -6.02
C PRO A 444 3.66 -10.69 -6.06
N ALA A 445 4.46 -9.70 -6.47
CA ALA A 445 5.91 -9.80 -6.56
C ALA A 445 6.62 -9.86 -5.19
N LEU A 446 5.93 -9.50 -4.11
CA LEU A 446 6.50 -9.40 -2.75
C LEU A 446 6.30 -10.63 -1.87
N GLY A 447 5.52 -11.63 -2.28
CA GLY A 447 5.30 -12.85 -1.48
C GLY A 447 4.60 -12.63 -0.13
N ILE A 448 4.09 -11.43 0.15
CA ILE A 448 3.38 -11.09 1.38
C ILE A 448 1.90 -11.39 1.17
N GLY A 449 1.39 -12.40 1.87
CA GLY A 449 -0.04 -12.41 2.20
C GLY A 449 -0.25 -11.21 3.12
N LEU A 450 -0.62 -10.06 2.55
CA LEU A 450 -0.85 -8.81 3.28
C LEU A 450 -1.78 -9.13 4.47
N PRO A 451 -1.28 -9.10 5.72
CA PRO A 451 -2.19 -9.10 6.86
C PRO A 451 -3.10 -7.91 6.65
N SER A 452 -4.38 -8.06 6.99
CA SER A 452 -5.23 -6.88 7.11
C SER A 452 -4.49 -5.86 7.95
N LEU A 453 -4.19 -4.71 7.35
CA LEU A 453 -3.55 -3.59 8.02
C LEU A 453 -4.70 -2.73 8.52
N PRO A 454 -5.26 -2.96 9.74
CA PRO A 454 -6.03 -1.93 10.37
C PRO A 454 -5.03 -0.84 10.67
N VAL A 455 -4.90 0.23 9.88
CA VAL A 455 -4.18 1.43 10.34
C VAL A 455 -5.05 2.06 11.46
N ALA A 456 -5.15 1.34 12.57
CA ALA A 456 -5.57 1.82 13.85
C ALA A 456 -4.51 2.86 14.22
N ARG A 457 -4.95 4.12 14.17
CA ARG A 457 -4.25 5.24 14.77
C ARG A 457 -3.79 4.88 16.20
N HIS A 458 -2.60 5.36 16.54
CA HIS A 458 -2.10 5.65 17.91
C HIS A 458 -1.51 4.58 18.84
N ASP A 459 -1.55 3.27 18.57
CA ASP A 459 -1.10 2.32 19.61
C ASP A 459 0.38 1.87 19.55
N MET A 460 1.07 1.98 18.40
CA MET A 460 2.45 1.46 18.25
C MET A 460 3.48 2.58 18.10
N ARG A 461 4.43 2.65 19.03
CA ARG A 461 5.57 3.59 19.00
C ARG A 461 6.85 2.86 18.61
N VAL A 462 7.60 3.40 17.66
CA VAL A 462 8.78 2.74 17.07
C VAL A 462 10.02 3.59 17.29
N LEU A 463 11.10 2.98 17.79
CA LEU A 463 12.40 3.64 17.96
C LEU A 463 13.47 2.97 17.09
N PHE A 464 14.01 3.69 16.11
CA PHE A 464 15.18 3.27 15.35
C PHE A 464 16.46 3.76 16.02
N VAL A 465 17.39 2.85 16.33
CA VAL A 465 18.68 3.18 16.95
C VAL A 465 19.72 3.34 15.85
N LEU A 466 20.11 4.59 15.55
CA LEU A 466 20.97 4.95 14.42
C LEU A 466 22.17 5.83 14.85
N PRO A 467 23.20 5.26 15.51
CA PRO A 467 24.36 6.00 16.01
C PRO A 467 25.40 6.25 14.90
N VAL A 468 25.05 7.02 13.86
CA VAL A 468 25.97 7.39 12.77
C VAL A 468 26.02 8.88 12.52
N ARG A 469 27.07 9.36 11.84
CA ARG A 469 27.23 10.75 11.41
C ARG A 469 26.20 11.22 10.36
N GLY A 470 25.48 10.31 9.70
CA GLY A 470 24.63 10.64 8.55
C GLY A 470 25.39 10.71 7.22
N GLY A 471 24.66 10.98 6.14
CA GLY A 471 25.20 11.06 4.77
C GLY A 471 25.50 9.71 4.10
N SER A 472 25.20 8.59 4.76
CA SER A 472 25.37 7.24 4.21
C SER A 472 24.07 6.72 3.60
N GLY A 473 24.16 5.83 2.60
CA GLY A 473 22.96 5.24 1.97
C GLY A 473 22.06 4.48 2.95
N GLY A 474 22.63 3.90 4.01
CA GLY A 474 21.85 3.22 5.04
C GLY A 474 21.15 4.17 6.00
N ALA A 475 21.83 5.24 6.42
CA ALA A 475 21.19 6.29 7.22
C ALA A 475 20.08 7.02 6.44
N ASN A 476 20.28 7.27 5.13
CA ASN A 476 19.26 7.85 4.26
C ASN A 476 17.98 7.01 4.23
N SER A 477 18.13 5.69 4.24
CA SER A 477 17.01 4.75 4.22
C SER A 477 16.15 4.91 5.47
N VAL A 478 16.77 4.76 6.64
CA VAL A 478 16.09 4.84 7.94
C VAL A 478 15.40 6.20 8.13
N VAL A 479 16.06 7.30 7.77
CA VAL A 479 15.47 8.65 7.89
C VAL A 479 14.23 8.79 7.01
N GLN A 480 14.28 8.33 5.76
CA GLN A 480 13.12 8.36 4.86
C GLN A 480 11.98 7.47 5.35
N GLU A 481 12.30 6.25 5.76
CA GLU A 481 11.31 5.26 6.21
C GLU A 481 10.59 5.72 7.48
N VAL A 482 11.31 6.33 8.43
CA VAL A 482 10.71 6.96 9.62
C VAL A 482 9.79 8.12 9.24
N ALA A 483 10.22 9.02 8.36
CA ALA A 483 9.36 10.10 7.87
C ALA A 483 8.07 9.56 7.21
N GLY A 484 8.20 8.50 6.40
CA GLY A 484 7.06 7.80 5.81
C GLY A 484 6.12 7.18 6.85
N MET A 485 6.64 6.53 7.88
CA MET A 485 5.83 5.98 8.98
C MET A 485 5.06 7.08 9.73
N ARG A 486 5.67 8.23 9.94
CA ARG A 486 5.01 9.37 10.57
C ARG A 486 3.90 9.96 9.72
N SER A 487 4.09 10.04 8.41
CA SER A 487 3.02 10.44 7.47
C SER A 487 1.82 9.47 7.49
N LEU A 488 2.02 8.24 7.99
CA LEU A 488 0.97 7.25 8.23
C LEU A 488 0.32 7.35 9.62
N GLY A 489 0.77 8.27 10.47
CA GLY A 489 0.26 8.48 11.83
C GLY A 489 0.90 7.59 12.90
N VAL A 490 2.06 7.00 12.62
CA VAL A 490 2.84 6.21 13.59
C VAL A 490 3.85 7.12 14.30
N ASP A 491 3.95 7.05 15.64
CA ASP A 491 5.02 7.73 16.38
C ASP A 491 6.33 6.93 16.23
N ALA A 492 6.98 7.11 15.08
CA ALA A 492 8.30 6.59 14.79
C ALA A 492 9.36 7.67 15.03
N ARG A 493 10.46 7.33 15.70
CA ARG A 493 11.57 8.24 16.00
C ARG A 493 12.93 7.58 15.80
N ILE A 494 13.97 8.42 15.69
CA ILE A 494 15.35 7.99 15.52
C ILE A 494 16.17 8.39 16.75
N ALA A 495 16.74 7.41 17.45
CA ALA A 495 17.76 7.65 18.46
C ALA A 495 19.12 7.92 17.80
N VAL A 496 19.64 9.12 18.00
CA VAL A 496 20.89 9.63 17.45
C VAL A 496 21.89 9.87 18.58
N ASP A 497 23.13 9.44 18.39
CA ASP A 497 24.20 9.72 19.33
C ASP A 497 24.53 11.23 19.36
N ALA A 498 24.66 11.83 20.55
CA ALA A 498 24.95 13.26 20.72
C ALA A 498 26.19 13.73 19.95
N ARG A 499 27.19 12.87 19.75
CA ARG A 499 28.41 13.16 18.98
C ARG A 499 28.15 13.33 17.48
N HIS A 500 26.96 12.97 17.01
CA HIS A 500 26.59 12.93 15.60
C HIS A 500 25.36 13.80 15.27
N ALA A 501 24.69 14.37 16.27
CA ALA A 501 23.47 15.16 16.10
C ALA A 501 23.64 16.31 15.09
N GLU A 502 24.68 17.13 15.22
CA GLU A 502 24.93 18.26 14.30
C GLU A 502 25.15 17.80 12.85
N SER A 503 25.83 16.67 12.66
CA SER A 503 26.09 16.10 11.34
C SER A 503 24.82 15.52 10.72
N MET A 504 23.99 14.84 11.52
CA MET A 504 22.68 14.36 11.09
C MET A 504 21.78 15.51 10.64
N ASP A 505 21.73 16.60 11.40
CA ASP A 505 20.94 17.78 11.06
C ASP A 505 21.36 18.39 9.72
N ARG A 506 22.67 18.48 9.47
CA ARG A 506 23.20 19.00 8.21
C ARG A 506 22.78 18.15 7.00
N PHE A 507 22.86 16.82 7.10
CA PHE A 507 22.57 15.93 5.97
C PHE A 507 21.08 15.70 5.74
N TYR A 508 20.25 15.92 6.76
CA TYR A 508 18.83 15.57 6.75
C TYR A 508 17.90 16.73 7.10
N ALA A 509 18.36 17.98 7.02
CA ALA A 509 17.54 19.16 7.29
C ALA A 509 16.22 19.23 6.51
N ASP A 510 16.12 18.52 5.37
CA ASP A 510 14.94 18.48 4.52
C ASP A 510 13.93 17.37 4.85
N VAL A 511 14.26 16.44 5.76
CA VAL A 511 13.41 15.27 6.10
C VAL A 511 13.34 15.00 7.61
N LEU A 512 14.39 15.30 8.37
CA LEU A 512 14.47 15.04 9.80
C LEU A 512 13.99 16.27 10.58
N GLU A 513 12.76 16.23 11.07
CA GLU A 513 12.20 17.24 11.97
C GLU A 513 12.71 17.03 13.41
N SER A 514 12.71 18.10 14.21
CA SER A 514 13.28 18.09 15.56
C SER A 514 12.58 17.15 16.54
N ASP A 515 11.29 16.87 16.35
CA ASP A 515 10.50 15.92 17.13
C ASP A 515 10.64 14.46 16.66
N ASN A 516 11.27 14.25 15.49
CA ASN A 516 11.50 12.93 14.89
C ASN A 516 12.82 12.31 15.36
N ARG A 517 13.67 13.10 16.03
CA ARG A 517 14.96 12.68 16.58
C ARG A 517 14.94 12.68 18.10
N MET A 518 15.64 11.73 18.68
CA MET A 518 15.96 11.68 20.11
C MET A 518 17.47 11.59 20.25
N VAL A 519 18.07 12.57 20.91
CA VAL A 519 19.51 12.60 21.10
C VAL A 519 19.84 11.93 22.43
N PHE A 520 20.78 11.00 22.44
CA PHE A 520 21.28 10.36 23.66
C PHE A 520 22.80 10.57 23.81
N ALA A 521 23.26 10.84 25.02
CA ALA A 521 24.67 11.04 25.37
C ALA A 521 25.30 9.80 26.04
N SER A 522 24.50 8.82 26.45
CA SER A 522 24.97 7.57 27.07
C SER A 522 24.04 6.40 26.83
N ASP A 523 24.57 5.17 26.96
CA ASP A 523 23.77 3.94 26.87
C ASP A 523 22.63 3.91 27.91
N ALA A 524 22.86 4.46 29.10
CA ALA A 524 21.84 4.56 30.15
C ALA A 524 20.65 5.45 29.73
N GLU A 525 20.94 6.54 29.03
CA GLU A 525 19.93 7.47 28.50
C GLU A 525 19.16 6.86 27.33
N LEU A 526 19.85 6.12 26.45
CA LEU A 526 19.22 5.34 25.38
C LEU A 526 18.26 4.30 25.96
N VAL A 527 18.70 3.58 27.01
CA VAL A 527 17.86 2.65 27.75
C VAL A 527 16.62 3.39 28.26
N SER A 528 16.75 4.42 29.10
CA SER A 528 15.56 5.14 29.63
C SER A 528 14.63 5.67 28.54
N THR A 529 15.18 6.12 27.42
CA THR A 529 14.40 6.62 26.28
C THR A 529 13.52 5.53 25.67
N ALA A 530 14.03 4.31 25.56
CA ALA A 530 13.32 3.18 24.96
C ALA A 530 12.09 2.72 25.77
N GLU A 531 11.95 3.12 27.03
CA GLU A 531 10.79 2.80 27.88
C GLU A 531 9.45 3.17 27.20
N CYS A 532 9.42 4.32 26.52
CA CYS A 532 8.25 4.87 25.86
C CYS A 532 8.00 4.30 24.46
N PHE A 533 8.64 3.20 24.07
CA PHE A 533 8.48 2.60 22.73
C PHE A 533 8.09 1.14 22.82
N ASP A 534 7.33 0.68 21.83
CA ASP A 534 6.79 -0.67 21.75
C ASP A 534 7.68 -1.57 20.87
N VAL A 535 8.31 -0.98 19.86
CA VAL A 535 9.21 -1.63 18.91
C VAL A 535 10.56 -0.92 18.89
N ILE A 536 11.65 -1.66 19.11
CA ILE A 536 13.02 -1.17 19.08
C ILE A 536 13.75 -1.77 17.88
N VAL A 537 14.29 -0.91 17.02
CA VAL A 537 14.90 -1.31 15.75
C VAL A 537 16.41 -1.02 15.75
N ALA A 538 17.23 -2.06 15.76
CA ALA A 538 18.66 -1.99 15.46
C ALA A 538 18.88 -1.71 13.96
N THR A 539 19.93 -0.96 13.59
CA THR A 539 20.18 -0.52 12.21
C THR A 539 21.60 -0.77 11.68
N LEU A 540 22.52 -1.20 12.55
CA LEU A 540 23.94 -1.49 12.26
C LEU A 540 24.40 -2.68 13.08
N TRP A 541 25.51 -3.31 12.70
CA TRP A 541 26.13 -4.45 13.39
C TRP A 541 26.45 -4.21 14.86
N SER A 542 26.72 -2.96 15.25
CA SER A 542 26.99 -2.59 16.65
C SER A 542 25.72 -2.37 17.47
N THR A 543 24.58 -2.10 16.82
CA THR A 543 23.34 -1.70 17.51
C THR A 543 22.62 -2.84 18.25
N PRO A 544 22.65 -4.12 17.80
CA PRO A 544 22.16 -5.22 18.63
C PRO A 544 22.84 -5.33 19.99
N ALA A 545 24.14 -5.00 20.09
CA ALA A 545 24.83 -4.95 21.38
C ALA A 545 24.37 -3.76 22.24
N LEU A 546 24.12 -2.59 21.63
CA LEU A 546 23.61 -1.40 22.31
C LEU A 546 22.18 -1.57 22.85
N ILE A 547 21.33 -2.33 22.15
CA ILE A 547 19.94 -2.56 22.57
C ILE A 547 19.77 -3.80 23.48
N ALA A 548 20.81 -4.62 23.65
CA ALA A 548 20.72 -5.79 24.53
C ALA A 548 20.34 -5.43 25.98
N PRO A 549 20.87 -4.37 26.61
CA PRO A 549 20.41 -3.93 27.94
C PRO A 549 18.94 -3.48 27.95
N ILE A 550 18.41 -2.99 26.83
CA ILE A 550 16.99 -2.63 26.68
C ILE A 550 16.13 -3.90 26.71
N ALA A 551 16.56 -4.95 26.01
CA ALA A 551 15.89 -6.25 26.00
C ALA A 551 15.94 -6.96 27.35
N GLU A 552 17.03 -6.80 28.11
CA GLU A 552 17.14 -7.32 29.48
C GLU A 552 16.20 -6.60 30.44
N ARG A 553 16.04 -5.28 30.30
CA ARG A 553 15.20 -4.46 31.17
C ARG A 553 13.71 -4.51 30.82
N TRP A 554 13.39 -4.62 29.54
CA TRP A 554 12.03 -4.60 29.00
C TRP A 554 11.82 -5.76 28.02
N PRO A 555 11.78 -7.01 28.52
CA PRO A 555 11.61 -8.19 27.68
C PRO A 555 10.27 -8.22 26.95
N GLU A 556 9.28 -7.44 27.36
CA GLU A 556 7.94 -7.35 26.75
C GLU A 556 7.91 -6.54 25.43
N LYS A 557 8.99 -5.83 25.10
CA LYS A 557 9.10 -5.04 23.86
C LYS A 557 9.42 -5.91 22.66
N ALA A 558 9.04 -5.45 21.47
CA ALA A 558 9.42 -6.09 20.22
C ALA A 558 10.80 -5.59 19.76
N PHE A 559 11.70 -6.51 19.42
CA PHE A 559 13.03 -6.19 18.93
C PHE A 559 13.18 -6.61 17.47
N VAL A 560 13.67 -5.68 16.64
CA VAL A 560 13.91 -5.92 15.22
C VAL A 560 15.32 -5.46 14.86
N TYR A 561 16.02 -6.20 14.01
CA TYR A 561 17.28 -5.75 13.40
C TYR A 561 17.08 -5.53 11.91
N TYR A 562 17.22 -4.28 11.49
CA TYR A 562 17.24 -3.87 10.10
C TYR A 562 18.64 -4.10 9.49
N VAL A 563 18.79 -5.22 8.81
CA VAL A 563 20.04 -5.63 8.17
C VAL A 563 20.17 -4.95 6.81
N GLN A 564 21.14 -4.03 6.68
CA GLN A 564 21.32 -3.21 5.48
C GLN A 564 22.41 -3.74 4.54
N ASP A 565 23.33 -4.56 5.06
CA ASP A 565 24.40 -5.24 4.33
C ASP A 565 24.79 -6.52 5.11
N TYR A 566 25.66 -7.35 4.54
CA TYR A 566 26.30 -8.41 5.31
C TYR A 566 27.56 -7.86 5.99
N GLU A 567 27.34 -7.21 7.12
CA GLU A 567 28.30 -6.34 7.81
C GLU A 567 29.58 -7.04 8.32
N PRO A 568 29.63 -8.37 8.58
CA PRO A 568 30.89 -9.07 8.86
C PRO A 568 31.95 -8.91 7.75
N TRP A 569 31.54 -8.67 6.51
CA TRP A 569 32.49 -8.45 5.39
C TRP A 569 33.14 -7.07 5.41
N PHE A 570 32.71 -6.16 6.28
CA PHE A 570 33.37 -4.86 6.43
C PHE A 570 34.72 -4.98 7.15
N PHE A 571 34.96 -6.12 7.81
CA PHE A 571 36.10 -6.34 8.69
C PHE A 571 36.97 -7.53 8.24
N PRO A 572 37.51 -7.54 7.00
CA PRO A 572 38.32 -8.66 6.53
C PRO A 572 39.60 -8.83 7.36
N ASN A 573 40.15 -7.71 7.86
CA ASN A 573 41.42 -7.64 8.60
C ASN A 573 41.26 -7.23 10.07
N ASP A 574 40.02 -7.17 10.58
CA ASP A 574 39.73 -6.84 11.99
C ASP A 574 38.90 -7.98 12.63
N PRO A 575 39.56 -8.96 13.27
CA PRO A 575 38.88 -10.12 13.84
C PRO A 575 37.90 -9.78 14.96
N VAL A 576 38.13 -8.69 15.70
CA VAL A 576 37.29 -8.30 16.85
C VAL A 576 35.98 -7.72 16.34
N SER A 577 36.04 -6.70 15.49
CA SER A 577 34.84 -6.11 14.88
C SER A 577 34.07 -7.14 14.05
N ARG A 578 34.78 -8.04 13.35
CA ARG A 578 34.16 -9.15 12.63
C ARG A 578 33.39 -10.10 13.56
N ALA A 579 33.97 -10.45 14.72
CA ALA A 579 33.31 -11.33 15.69
C ALA A 579 32.05 -10.67 16.25
N THR A 580 32.11 -9.38 16.60
CA THR A 580 30.92 -8.64 17.05
C THR A 580 29.85 -8.54 15.97
N ALA A 581 30.24 -8.27 14.72
CA ALA A 581 29.29 -8.24 13.61
C ALA A 581 28.63 -9.61 13.35
N LEU A 582 29.36 -10.72 13.54
CA LEU A 582 28.79 -12.07 13.46
C LEU A 582 27.80 -12.34 14.59
N ASP A 583 28.14 -11.94 15.82
CA ASP A 583 27.28 -12.09 17.01
C ASP A 583 25.97 -11.27 16.89
N SER A 584 26.02 -10.14 16.19
CA SER A 584 24.91 -9.19 16.07
C SER A 584 23.58 -9.81 15.58
N TYR A 585 23.64 -10.83 14.72
CA TYR A 585 22.46 -11.50 14.16
C TYR A 585 21.70 -12.37 15.16
N THR A 586 22.33 -12.72 16.28
CA THR A 586 21.77 -13.58 17.33
C THR A 586 21.90 -12.99 18.74
N ARG A 587 22.44 -11.76 18.85
CA ARG A 587 22.79 -11.11 20.12
C ARG A 587 21.60 -10.97 21.07
N VAL A 588 20.45 -10.59 20.53
CA VAL A 588 19.21 -10.37 21.30
C VAL A 588 18.28 -11.56 21.07
N PRO A 589 17.97 -12.35 22.11
CA PRO A 589 17.07 -13.50 21.97
C PRO A 589 15.69 -13.09 21.46
N GLY A 590 15.17 -13.82 20.47
CA GLY A 590 13.83 -13.56 19.91
C GLY A 590 13.72 -12.33 19.00
N MET A 591 14.82 -11.62 18.74
CA MET A 591 14.86 -10.48 17.83
C MET A 591 14.57 -10.93 16.39
N ALA A 592 13.60 -10.28 15.75
CA ALA A 592 13.31 -10.50 14.34
C ALA A 592 14.32 -9.74 13.46
N LEU A 593 14.64 -10.27 12.28
CA LEU A 593 15.53 -9.59 11.32
C LEU A 593 14.73 -9.18 10.10
N MET A 594 15.02 -8.02 9.52
CA MET A 594 14.45 -7.59 8.24
C MET A 594 15.51 -7.04 7.30
N ALA A 595 15.31 -7.19 5.99
CA ALA A 595 16.25 -6.71 4.99
C ALA A 595 15.59 -6.31 3.66
N LYS A 596 16.32 -5.45 2.94
CA LYS A 596 15.92 -4.81 1.66
C LYS A 596 16.17 -5.60 0.40
N THR A 597 16.84 -6.74 0.45
CA THR A 597 17.02 -7.60 -0.73
C THR A 597 16.92 -9.07 -0.37
N ASP A 598 16.44 -9.89 -1.31
CA ASP A 598 16.44 -11.35 -1.19
C ASP A 598 17.87 -11.89 -1.04
N TRP A 599 18.84 -11.19 -1.62
CA TRP A 599 20.26 -11.52 -1.46
C TRP A 599 20.71 -11.45 0.00
N ILE A 600 20.36 -10.40 0.75
CA ILE A 600 20.67 -10.33 2.19
C ILE A 600 19.89 -11.39 2.96
N CYS A 601 18.60 -11.56 2.69
CA CYS A 601 17.78 -12.56 3.36
C CYS A 601 18.38 -13.97 3.25
N ARG A 602 18.79 -14.37 2.04
CA ARG A 602 19.46 -15.66 1.79
C ARG A 602 20.83 -15.73 2.45
N THR A 603 21.64 -14.68 2.31
CA THR A 603 23.00 -14.65 2.88
C THR A 603 22.99 -14.82 4.39
N VAL A 604 22.08 -14.14 5.10
CA VAL A 604 21.94 -14.25 6.55
C VAL A 604 21.40 -15.64 6.93
N ARG A 605 20.37 -16.14 6.23
CA ARG A 605 19.81 -17.48 6.44
C ARG A 605 20.88 -18.57 6.34
N GLU A 606 21.65 -18.56 5.26
CA GLU A 606 22.67 -19.57 4.97
C GLU A 606 23.82 -19.54 5.98
N ARG A 607 24.19 -18.36 6.47
CA ARG A 607 25.36 -18.17 7.36
C ARG A 607 25.04 -18.27 8.84
N HIS A 608 23.81 -17.93 9.24
CA HIS A 608 23.41 -17.83 10.65
C HIS A 608 22.24 -18.74 11.01
N GLY A 609 21.54 -19.33 10.03
CA GLY A 609 20.35 -20.13 10.28
C GLY A 609 19.15 -19.32 10.80
N VAL A 610 19.16 -18.00 10.59
CA VAL A 610 18.13 -17.07 11.06
C VAL A 610 17.27 -16.60 9.89
N ASP A 611 15.96 -16.60 10.09
CA ASP A 611 15.01 -16.12 9.09
C ASP A 611 14.96 -14.59 9.09
N VAL A 612 14.86 -14.02 7.88
CA VAL A 612 14.84 -12.58 7.66
C VAL A 612 13.58 -12.20 6.89
N PHE A 613 12.84 -11.22 7.42
CA PHE A 613 11.69 -10.63 6.76
C PHE A 613 12.13 -9.76 5.59
N ARG A 614 11.51 -9.98 4.44
CA ARG A 614 11.71 -9.16 3.24
C ARG A 614 10.90 -7.87 3.37
N VAL A 615 11.56 -6.71 3.29
CA VAL A 615 10.91 -5.38 3.25
C VAL A 615 11.27 -4.60 1.99
N VAL A 616 10.37 -3.73 1.54
CA VAL A 616 10.51 -3.00 0.27
C VAL A 616 11.51 -1.87 0.42
N PRO A 617 12.45 -1.68 -0.52
CA PRO A 617 13.34 -0.52 -0.52
C PRO A 617 12.60 0.81 -0.75
N SER A 618 13.04 1.87 -0.07
CA SER A 618 12.58 3.24 -0.27
C SER A 618 13.28 3.95 -1.44
N LEU A 619 12.52 4.80 -2.14
CA LEU A 619 13.01 5.82 -3.09
C LEU A 619 12.21 7.11 -2.87
N ASP A 620 12.90 8.25 -2.90
CA ASP A 620 12.30 9.57 -2.69
C ASP A 620 12.14 10.29 -4.04
N HIS A 621 10.92 10.29 -4.57
CA HIS A 621 10.59 10.90 -5.86
C HIS A 621 10.50 12.43 -5.81
N GLU A 622 10.46 13.04 -4.62
CA GLU A 622 10.52 14.52 -4.51
C GLU A 622 11.94 15.04 -4.75
N VAL A 623 12.95 14.21 -4.44
CA VAL A 623 14.36 14.54 -4.64
C VAL A 623 14.89 13.96 -5.96
N PHE A 624 14.62 12.67 -6.21
CA PHE A 624 15.14 11.92 -7.35
C PHE A 624 14.04 11.74 -8.39
N TYR A 625 14.08 12.58 -9.42
CA TYR A 625 13.15 12.56 -10.54
C TYR A 625 13.86 13.00 -11.82
N ALA A 626 13.33 12.58 -12.97
CA ALA A 626 13.82 12.99 -14.28
C ALA A 626 13.18 14.29 -14.74
N THR A 627 13.95 15.10 -15.48
CA THR A 627 13.45 16.30 -16.15
C THR A 627 13.09 16.00 -17.61
N GLU A 628 12.09 16.70 -18.15
CA GLU A 628 11.57 16.49 -19.52
C GLU A 628 12.55 16.84 -20.65
N ARG A 629 13.66 17.54 -20.36
CA ARG A 629 14.57 18.02 -21.41
C ARG A 629 15.38 16.87 -22.03
N PRO A 630 15.46 16.79 -23.37
CA PRO A 630 16.47 15.97 -24.05
C PRO A 630 17.86 16.42 -23.62
N LYS A 631 18.72 15.49 -23.19
CA LYS A 631 20.14 15.80 -22.94
C LYS A 631 20.82 15.95 -24.30
N GLU A 632 20.90 17.18 -24.80
CA GLU A 632 21.68 17.53 -25.99
C GLU A 632 23.12 17.83 -25.59
N GLY A 633 24.09 17.24 -26.28
CA GLY A 633 25.52 17.45 -26.01
C GLY A 633 26.32 16.15 -25.92
N ALA A 634 27.52 16.26 -25.37
CA ALA A 634 28.40 15.12 -25.18
C ALA A 634 27.94 14.24 -24.01
N VAL A 635 28.10 12.92 -24.14
CA VAL A 635 27.64 11.94 -23.14
C VAL A 635 28.31 12.23 -21.79
N ALA A 636 27.49 12.37 -20.75
CA ALA A 636 27.95 12.51 -19.37
C ALA A 636 27.85 11.16 -18.64
N LEU A 637 28.95 10.73 -18.04
CA LEU A 637 29.04 9.51 -17.26
C LEU A 637 29.42 9.85 -15.83
N SER A 638 28.62 9.42 -14.87
CA SER A 638 28.91 9.58 -13.44
C SER A 638 29.30 8.29 -12.74
N ALA A 639 30.20 8.41 -11.76
CA ALA A 639 30.63 7.33 -10.89
C ALA A 639 30.87 7.83 -9.46
N MET A 640 30.50 7.01 -8.48
CA MET A 640 30.81 7.29 -7.07
C MET A 640 32.16 6.69 -6.70
N ILE A 641 33.08 7.49 -6.15
CA ILE A 641 34.39 7.07 -5.67
C ILE A 641 34.42 7.16 -4.15
N ARG A 642 34.79 6.05 -3.49
CA ARG A 642 34.87 5.95 -2.02
C ARG A 642 36.17 5.26 -1.59
N PRO A 643 37.28 6.01 -1.45
CA PRO A 643 38.59 5.46 -1.08
C PRO A 643 38.55 4.63 0.22
N ALA A 644 37.80 5.11 1.23
CA ALA A 644 37.68 4.47 2.54
C ALA A 644 36.86 3.16 2.54
N THR A 645 36.36 2.69 1.40
CA THR A 645 35.53 1.47 1.33
C THR A 645 36.06 0.55 0.23
N PRO A 646 37.07 -0.31 0.53
CA PRO A 646 37.79 -1.11 -0.47
C PRO A 646 36.89 -1.94 -1.40
N ARG A 647 35.81 -2.52 -0.87
CA ARG A 647 34.80 -3.28 -1.64
C ARG A 647 34.04 -2.47 -2.70
N ARG A 648 34.10 -1.13 -2.65
CA ARG A 648 33.60 -0.24 -3.71
C ARG A 648 34.56 -0.13 -4.89
N ALA A 649 35.75 -0.72 -4.77
CA ALA A 649 36.79 -0.80 -5.79
C ALA A 649 37.05 0.53 -6.54
N PRO A 650 37.41 1.59 -5.81
CA PRO A 650 37.56 2.93 -6.40
C PRO A 650 38.65 2.97 -7.48
N LEU A 651 39.82 2.34 -7.26
CA LEU A 651 40.90 2.27 -8.26
C LEU A 651 40.48 1.55 -9.55
N ARG A 652 39.76 0.44 -9.42
CA ARG A 652 39.24 -0.29 -10.59
C ARG A 652 38.28 0.57 -11.41
N THR A 653 37.41 1.30 -10.72
CA THR A 653 36.49 2.25 -11.36
C THR A 653 37.27 3.31 -12.14
N LEU A 654 38.27 3.94 -11.52
CA LEU A 654 39.10 4.96 -12.18
C LEU A 654 39.85 4.40 -13.42
N ARG A 655 40.37 3.18 -13.35
CA ARG A 655 41.02 2.51 -14.50
C ARG A 655 40.06 2.29 -15.68
N VAL A 656 38.81 1.88 -15.41
CA VAL A 656 37.77 1.74 -16.45
C VAL A 656 37.45 3.10 -17.06
N LEU A 657 37.30 4.14 -16.23
CA LEU A 657 37.01 5.49 -16.69
C LEU A 657 38.13 6.08 -17.56
N GLY A 658 39.40 5.92 -17.17
CA GLY A 658 40.54 6.35 -17.98
C GLY A 658 40.62 5.63 -19.33
N ASN A 659 40.29 4.33 -19.38
CA ASN A 659 40.19 3.59 -20.64
C ASN A 659 39.09 4.12 -21.56
N LEU A 660 37.94 4.51 -21.00
CA LEU A 660 36.84 5.10 -21.74
C LEU A 660 37.17 6.52 -22.23
N ALA A 661 37.77 7.35 -21.39
CA ALA A 661 38.18 8.71 -21.73
C ALA A 661 39.14 8.74 -22.93
N ARG A 662 40.14 7.84 -22.95
CA ARG A 662 41.08 7.70 -24.08
C ARG A 662 40.41 7.22 -25.37
N ARG A 663 39.28 6.49 -25.27
CA ARG A 663 38.55 5.94 -26.41
C ARG A 663 37.51 6.89 -27.00
N PHE A 664 36.95 7.78 -26.19
CA PHE A 664 35.80 8.62 -26.55
C PHE A 664 36.09 10.10 -26.32
N ALA A 665 36.52 10.79 -27.38
CA ALA A 665 36.71 12.23 -27.35
C ALA A 665 35.40 12.95 -26.99
N GLY A 666 35.46 13.86 -26.01
CA GLY A 666 34.31 14.63 -25.53
C GLY A 666 33.46 13.95 -24.45
N LEU A 667 33.78 12.71 -24.02
CA LEU A 667 33.10 12.08 -22.89
C LEU A 667 33.29 12.92 -21.63
N ARG A 668 32.20 13.35 -20.99
CA ARG A 668 32.24 14.07 -19.71
C ARG A 668 32.20 13.07 -18.57
N ILE A 669 33.21 13.07 -17.71
CA ILE A 669 33.29 12.17 -16.54
C ILE A 669 33.04 12.98 -15.27
N LEU A 670 32.01 12.61 -14.51
CA LEU A 670 31.59 13.29 -13.29
C LEU A 670 31.82 12.34 -12.10
N LEU A 671 32.73 12.69 -11.19
CA LEU A 671 32.99 11.89 -9.99
C LEU A 671 32.39 12.56 -8.77
N PHE A 672 31.96 11.76 -7.79
CA PHE A 672 31.50 12.23 -6.49
C PHE A 672 31.73 11.17 -5.40
N GLY A 673 31.62 11.55 -4.14
CA GLY A 673 31.72 10.64 -2.99
C GLY A 673 33.03 10.74 -2.19
N CYS A 674 33.99 11.56 -2.64
CA CYS A 674 35.20 11.87 -1.90
C CYS A 674 35.81 13.21 -2.32
N GLU A 675 36.51 13.86 -1.40
CA GLU A 675 37.31 15.06 -1.69
C GLU A 675 38.50 14.73 -2.60
N THR A 676 38.96 15.72 -3.36
CA THR A 676 40.09 15.56 -4.30
C THR A 676 41.36 15.08 -3.60
N ASP A 677 41.66 15.57 -2.39
CA ASP A 677 42.83 15.12 -1.63
C ASP A 677 42.80 13.62 -1.31
N ALA A 678 41.61 13.06 -1.07
CA ALA A 678 41.43 11.64 -0.79
C ALA A 678 41.55 10.79 -2.06
N LEU A 679 41.12 11.34 -3.20
CA LEU A 679 41.33 10.73 -4.51
C LEU A 679 42.84 10.68 -4.84
N ASP A 680 43.56 11.79 -4.65
CA ASP A 680 45.00 11.85 -4.91
C ASP A 680 45.79 10.92 -3.98
N ALA A 681 45.38 10.81 -2.71
CA ALA A 681 45.97 9.87 -1.77
C ALA A 681 45.81 8.42 -2.24
N LEU A 682 44.61 8.03 -2.68
CA LEU A 682 44.34 6.69 -3.20
C LEU A 682 45.24 6.33 -4.39
N VAL A 683 45.45 7.27 -5.31
CA VAL A 683 46.29 7.06 -6.50
C VAL A 683 47.78 6.99 -6.13
N ARG A 684 48.25 7.87 -5.23
CA ARG A 684 49.63 7.82 -4.71
C ARG A 684 49.93 6.51 -3.97
N GLU A 685 48.96 5.98 -3.22
CA GLU A 685 49.10 4.71 -2.49
C GLU A 685 49.18 3.49 -3.43
N ASP A 686 48.47 3.53 -4.57
CA ASP A 686 48.55 2.48 -5.60
C ASP A 686 49.93 2.47 -6.28
N GLY A 687 50.46 3.64 -6.61
CA GLY A 687 51.81 3.81 -7.20
C GLY A 687 51.99 3.30 -8.63
N GLU A 688 50.96 2.64 -9.21
CA GLU A 688 50.98 2.06 -10.57
C GLU A 688 50.01 2.75 -11.54
N PHE A 689 49.07 3.56 -11.03
CA PHE A 689 48.04 4.24 -11.81
C PHE A 689 48.23 5.75 -11.72
N ASP A 690 48.02 6.45 -12.84
CA ASP A 690 48.01 7.91 -12.93
C ASP A 690 46.64 8.41 -13.42
N LEU A 691 46.20 9.57 -12.91
CA LEU A 691 45.00 10.26 -13.39
C LEU A 691 45.31 11.07 -14.65
N ASP A 692 45.55 10.37 -15.76
CA ASP A 692 45.97 10.93 -17.06
C ASP A 692 44.81 11.32 -18.00
N PHE A 693 43.62 11.57 -17.44
CA PHE A 693 42.40 11.89 -18.21
C PHE A 693 41.56 12.99 -17.55
N GLU A 694 40.75 13.67 -18.35
CA GLU A 694 39.88 14.76 -17.86
C GLU A 694 38.63 14.21 -17.14
N PHE A 695 38.35 14.74 -15.96
CA PHE A 695 37.14 14.48 -15.17
C PHE A 695 36.80 15.67 -14.27
N GLU A 696 35.60 15.68 -13.69
CA GLU A 696 35.16 16.72 -12.77
C GLU A 696 34.85 16.16 -11.36
N ASN A 697 35.71 16.56 -10.41
CA ASN A 697 35.65 16.42 -8.95
C ASN A 697 34.43 17.04 -8.25
N ARG A 698 33.30 16.37 -7.96
CA ARG A 698 32.17 17.00 -7.22
C ARG A 698 32.24 16.86 -5.70
N GLY A 699 33.20 16.13 -5.14
CA GLY A 699 33.37 16.05 -3.69
C GLY A 699 32.30 15.21 -2.99
N ILE A 700 32.07 15.47 -1.71
CA ILE A 700 31.00 14.84 -0.91
C ILE A 700 29.71 15.66 -1.04
N LEU A 701 28.69 15.07 -1.66
CA LEU A 701 27.44 15.75 -2.00
C LEU A 701 26.30 15.42 -1.01
N THR A 702 25.41 16.39 -0.81
CA THR A 702 24.09 16.17 -0.19
C THR A 702 23.18 15.38 -1.12
N ARG A 703 22.06 14.86 -0.60
CA ARG A 703 21.08 14.08 -1.39
C ARG A 703 20.55 14.85 -2.62
N ARG A 704 20.24 16.13 -2.46
CA ARG A 704 19.74 16.99 -3.54
C ARG A 704 20.79 17.28 -4.59
N GLU A 705 22.03 17.45 -4.18
CA GLU A 705 23.17 17.63 -5.09
C GLU A 705 23.50 16.34 -5.85
N VAL A 706 23.42 15.17 -5.20
CA VAL A 706 23.51 13.87 -5.90
C VAL A 706 22.40 13.77 -6.96
N ALA A 707 21.16 14.10 -6.62
CA ALA A 707 20.07 14.09 -7.59
C ALA A 707 20.31 15.07 -8.76
N SER A 708 20.90 16.24 -8.50
CA SER A 708 21.30 17.19 -9.55
C SER A 708 22.34 16.58 -10.49
N LEU A 709 23.41 16.02 -9.93
CA LEU A 709 24.49 15.38 -10.69
C LEU A 709 23.97 14.21 -11.54
N LEU A 710 23.08 13.38 -10.98
CA LEU A 710 22.46 12.28 -11.71
C LEU A 710 21.54 12.79 -12.83
N ARG A 711 20.77 13.87 -12.61
CA ARG A 711 20.02 14.53 -13.68
C ARG A 711 20.92 15.10 -14.78
N GLU A 712 22.15 15.49 -14.47
CA GLU A 712 23.15 15.90 -15.48
C GLU A 712 23.79 14.72 -16.24
N SER A 713 23.70 13.50 -15.70
CA SER A 713 24.40 12.30 -16.23
C SER A 713 23.55 11.48 -17.19
N ASP A 714 24.08 11.06 -18.34
CA ASP A 714 23.40 10.10 -19.22
C ASP A 714 23.55 8.66 -18.72
N ILE A 715 24.71 8.35 -18.15
CA ILE A 715 25.09 7.02 -17.67
C ILE A 715 25.56 7.14 -16.23
N PHE A 716 25.08 6.26 -15.36
CA PHE A 716 25.63 6.07 -14.02
C PHE A 716 26.27 4.69 -13.92
N VAL A 717 27.47 4.62 -13.34
CA VAL A 717 28.18 3.35 -13.14
C VAL A 717 28.50 3.10 -11.67
N ASP A 718 28.23 1.87 -11.24
CA ASP A 718 28.66 1.32 -9.95
C ASP A 718 29.43 0.04 -10.23
N LEU A 719 30.73 0.05 -9.97
CA LEU A 719 31.63 -1.06 -10.27
C LEU A 719 32.19 -1.71 -9.00
N SER A 720 31.42 -1.64 -7.91
CA SER A 720 31.73 -2.28 -6.63
C SER A 720 31.85 -3.80 -6.78
N ASP A 721 32.61 -4.47 -5.90
CA ASP A 721 32.70 -5.94 -5.90
C ASP A 721 31.33 -6.60 -5.69
N TYR A 722 30.47 -5.95 -4.92
CA TYR A 722 29.07 -6.27 -4.76
C TYR A 722 28.30 -5.06 -4.20
N GLN A 723 26.97 -5.12 -4.27
CA GLN A 723 26.06 -4.18 -3.64
C GLN A 723 25.00 -4.93 -2.83
N ALA A 724 24.77 -4.59 -1.55
CA ALA A 724 23.68 -5.21 -0.80
C ALA A 724 22.30 -4.89 -1.40
N PHE A 725 22.08 -3.61 -1.73
CA PHE A 725 20.92 -3.11 -2.48
C PHE A 725 21.36 -2.26 -3.68
N GLY A 726 22.38 -1.41 -3.53
CA GLY A 726 22.84 -0.55 -4.62
C GLY A 726 21.91 0.65 -4.86
N ARG A 727 21.48 1.33 -3.78
CA ARG A 727 20.53 2.44 -3.80
C ARG A 727 20.81 3.50 -4.87
N THR A 728 22.07 3.92 -5.04
CA THR A 728 22.42 4.99 -5.98
C THR A 728 22.15 4.60 -7.44
N GLY A 729 22.19 3.31 -7.77
CA GLY A 729 21.73 2.84 -9.08
C GLY A 729 20.25 3.11 -9.29
N LEU A 730 19.40 2.80 -8.31
CA LEU A 730 17.96 3.10 -8.37
C LEU A 730 17.67 4.62 -8.38
N GLU A 731 18.43 5.41 -7.61
CA GLU A 731 18.36 6.88 -7.65
C GLU A 731 18.74 7.44 -9.04
N ALA A 732 19.75 6.85 -9.67
CA ALA A 732 20.17 7.22 -11.02
C ALA A 732 19.11 6.86 -12.06
N MET A 733 18.47 5.69 -11.93
CA MET A 733 17.33 5.30 -12.75
C MET A 733 16.20 6.34 -12.66
N ALA A 734 15.86 6.77 -11.44
CA ALA A 734 14.83 7.78 -11.18
C ALA A 734 15.16 9.16 -11.80
N CYS A 735 16.45 9.51 -11.84
CA CYS A 735 16.94 10.74 -12.48
C CYS A 735 17.11 10.61 -14.01
N GLY A 736 16.80 9.45 -14.58
CA GLY A 736 16.85 9.20 -16.01
C GLY A 736 18.25 8.86 -16.55
N CYS A 737 19.10 8.22 -15.75
CA CYS A 737 20.34 7.61 -16.22
C CYS A 737 20.10 6.19 -16.74
N ALA A 738 20.85 5.77 -17.75
CA ALA A 738 21.10 4.35 -17.97
C ALA A 738 22.15 3.86 -16.97
N THR A 739 21.92 2.71 -16.34
CA THR A 739 22.79 2.24 -15.24
C THR A 739 23.59 0.99 -15.59
N VAL A 740 24.86 0.98 -15.20
CA VAL A 740 25.72 -0.21 -15.18
C VAL A 740 26.06 -0.55 -13.73
N LEU A 741 25.68 -1.74 -13.29
CA LEU A 741 25.67 -2.14 -11.89
C LEU A 741 26.39 -3.50 -11.74
N PRO A 742 26.91 -3.85 -10.55
CA PRO A 742 27.55 -5.15 -10.37
C PRO A 742 26.53 -6.29 -10.47
N ALA A 743 26.92 -7.40 -11.10
CA ALA A 743 26.11 -8.61 -11.14
C ALA A 743 26.07 -9.37 -9.80
N ARG A 744 26.99 -9.07 -8.88
CA ARG A 744 27.06 -9.68 -7.55
C ARG A 744 26.36 -8.78 -6.52
N GLY A 745 25.56 -9.40 -5.66
CA GLY A 745 24.83 -8.72 -4.59
C GLY A 745 23.32 -8.75 -4.81
N GLY A 746 22.63 -7.75 -4.28
CA GLY A 746 21.18 -7.56 -4.37
C GLY A 746 20.75 -6.43 -5.31
N THR A 747 21.54 -6.10 -6.33
CA THR A 747 21.14 -5.18 -7.41
C THR A 747 20.07 -5.79 -8.31
N ASP A 748 20.00 -7.11 -8.39
CA ASP A 748 18.95 -7.90 -9.05
C ASP A 748 17.54 -7.64 -8.49
N GLU A 749 17.46 -7.01 -7.31
CA GLU A 749 16.21 -6.54 -6.71
C GLU A 749 15.39 -5.61 -7.62
N TYR A 750 16.08 -4.81 -8.44
CA TYR A 750 15.45 -3.87 -9.36
C TYR A 750 16.05 -3.91 -10.77
N ALA A 751 17.29 -4.39 -10.92
CA ALA A 751 17.99 -4.43 -12.19
C ALA A 751 17.81 -5.77 -12.91
N LEU A 752 17.28 -5.70 -14.12
CA LEU A 752 17.16 -6.79 -15.08
C LEU A 752 18.17 -6.53 -16.21
N ASP A 753 19.17 -7.41 -16.32
CA ASP A 753 20.28 -7.26 -17.26
C ASP A 753 19.80 -7.16 -18.71
N GLY A 754 20.26 -6.13 -19.42
CA GLY A 754 19.90 -5.84 -20.80
C GLY A 754 18.49 -5.26 -21.00
N GLU A 755 17.65 -5.22 -19.97
CA GLU A 755 16.26 -4.73 -20.06
C GLU A 755 16.09 -3.32 -19.50
N ASN A 756 16.48 -3.09 -18.24
CA ASN A 756 16.35 -1.80 -17.56
C ASN A 756 17.67 -1.28 -16.96
N ALA A 757 18.72 -2.11 -17.01
CA ALA A 757 20.09 -1.84 -16.57
C ALA A 757 21.03 -2.83 -17.28
N PHE A 758 22.34 -2.65 -17.12
CA PHE A 758 23.31 -3.69 -17.40
C PHE A 758 23.98 -4.17 -16.12
N LEU A 759 24.04 -5.48 -15.94
CA LEU A 759 24.74 -6.14 -14.84
C LEU A 759 26.06 -6.69 -15.36
N VAL A 760 27.18 -6.27 -14.76
CA VAL A 760 28.53 -6.62 -15.23
C VAL A 760 29.28 -7.50 -14.23
N ASP A 761 30.13 -8.38 -14.74
CA ASP A 761 31.13 -9.06 -13.94
C ASP A 761 32.26 -8.09 -13.62
N THR A 762 32.25 -7.56 -12.40
CA THR A 762 33.24 -6.57 -11.96
C THR A 762 34.65 -7.15 -11.77
N ALA A 763 34.82 -8.46 -11.89
CA ALA A 763 36.15 -9.08 -11.99
C ALA A 763 36.77 -8.94 -13.40
N SER A 764 35.98 -8.61 -14.42
CA SER A 764 36.42 -8.45 -15.81
C SER A 764 36.46 -6.98 -16.23
N LEU A 765 37.68 -6.43 -16.37
CA LEU A 765 37.87 -5.07 -16.90
C LEU A 765 37.32 -4.91 -18.33
N GLU A 766 37.39 -5.96 -19.14
CA GLU A 766 36.89 -5.96 -20.51
C GLU A 766 35.36 -5.91 -20.56
N ASP A 767 34.68 -6.68 -19.72
CA ASP A 767 33.21 -6.70 -19.65
C ASP A 767 32.67 -5.32 -19.25
N MET A 768 33.19 -4.76 -18.14
CA MET A 768 32.82 -3.42 -17.69
C MET A 768 33.07 -2.36 -18.79
N THR A 769 34.27 -2.35 -19.38
CA THR A 769 34.64 -1.33 -20.37
C THR A 769 33.83 -1.47 -21.66
N SER A 770 33.58 -2.69 -22.13
CA SER A 770 32.85 -2.93 -23.39
C SER A 770 31.36 -2.62 -23.26
N THR A 771 30.74 -2.97 -22.12
CA THR A 771 29.33 -2.67 -21.82
C THR A 771 29.09 -1.17 -21.71
N ILE A 772 29.94 -0.45 -20.97
CA ILE A 772 29.83 1.01 -20.87
C ILE A 772 30.09 1.67 -22.24
N ALA A 773 31.10 1.21 -22.98
CA ALA A 773 31.40 1.71 -24.32
C ALA A 773 30.23 1.52 -25.29
N ARG A 774 29.45 0.44 -25.15
CA ARG A 774 28.23 0.21 -25.94
C ARG A 774 27.16 1.26 -25.63
N LEU A 775 26.89 1.54 -24.36
CA LEU A 775 25.94 2.58 -23.94
C LEU A 775 26.35 3.99 -24.38
N ILE A 776 27.65 4.30 -24.41
CA ILE A 776 28.15 5.59 -24.91
C ILE A 776 27.84 5.74 -26.41
N LYS A 777 28.09 4.70 -27.21
CA LYS A 777 27.94 4.71 -28.68
C LYS A 777 26.49 4.62 -29.15
N ASP A 778 25.69 3.77 -28.51
CA ASP A 778 24.35 3.41 -28.96
C ASP A 778 23.30 4.25 -28.21
N ARG A 779 22.96 5.41 -28.78
CA ARG A 779 21.94 6.30 -28.22
C ARG A 779 20.54 5.65 -28.17
N PRO A 780 20.03 4.99 -29.23
CA PRO A 780 18.75 4.29 -29.16
C PRO A 780 18.67 3.27 -28.02
N LEU A 781 19.72 2.45 -27.82
CA LEU A 781 19.80 1.53 -26.69
C LEU A 781 19.76 2.28 -25.36
N ARG A 782 20.58 3.33 -25.21
CA ARG A 782 20.64 4.11 -23.97
C ARG A 782 19.30 4.76 -23.62
N GLU A 783 18.57 5.30 -24.59
CA GLU A 783 17.23 5.86 -24.36
C GLU A 783 16.20 4.77 -24.02
N THR A 784 16.32 3.59 -24.63
CA THR A 784 15.47 2.43 -24.29
C THR A 784 15.67 2.00 -22.85
N ILE A 785 16.93 1.82 -22.44
CA ILE A 785 17.29 1.48 -21.06
C ILE A 785 16.77 2.58 -20.12
N ARG A 786 17.04 3.86 -20.40
CA ARG A 786 16.55 5.00 -19.61
C ARG A 786 15.05 4.97 -19.39
N ALA A 787 14.25 4.72 -20.45
CA ALA A 787 12.80 4.66 -20.33
C ALA A 787 12.35 3.52 -19.38
N ARG A 788 12.99 2.35 -19.48
CA ARG A 788 12.73 1.20 -18.60
C ARG A 788 13.25 1.41 -17.18
N SER A 789 14.37 2.11 -17.01
CA SER A 789 14.90 2.53 -15.71
C SER A 789 13.89 3.42 -14.98
N LEU A 790 13.29 4.40 -15.67
CA LEU A 790 12.25 5.27 -15.09
C LEU A 790 11.01 4.49 -14.67
N GLU A 791 10.53 3.58 -15.52
CA GLU A 791 9.41 2.69 -15.21
C GLU A 791 9.70 1.83 -13.97
N THR A 792 10.93 1.35 -13.83
CA THR A 792 11.40 0.55 -12.70
C THR A 792 11.46 1.38 -11.42
N ALA A 793 12.07 2.57 -11.48
CA ALA A 793 12.21 3.46 -10.33
C ALA A 793 10.86 3.89 -9.77
N ALA A 794 9.85 4.13 -10.63
CA ALA A 794 8.49 4.48 -10.23
C ALA A 794 7.80 3.44 -9.34
N ARG A 795 8.31 2.18 -9.31
CA ARG A 795 7.77 1.08 -8.48
C ARG A 795 8.18 1.19 -7.00
N TYR A 796 9.18 2.01 -6.67
CA TYR A 796 9.68 2.17 -5.30
C TYR A 796 9.23 3.51 -4.74
N SER A 797 8.88 3.58 -3.46
CA SER A 797 8.59 4.84 -2.79
C SER A 797 8.82 4.74 -1.28
N ILE A 798 9.00 5.89 -0.63
CA ILE A 798 9.07 5.96 0.84
C ILE A 798 7.86 5.28 1.47
N MET A 799 6.65 5.61 1.00
CA MET A 799 5.39 5.07 1.54
C MET A 799 5.33 3.54 1.48
N ARG A 800 5.77 2.94 0.36
CA ARG A 800 5.77 1.48 0.18
C ARG A 800 6.74 0.81 1.15
N ALA A 801 7.93 1.37 1.32
CA ALA A 801 8.93 0.87 2.26
C ALA A 801 8.39 0.90 3.69
N SER A 802 7.90 2.07 4.13
CA SER A 802 7.33 2.25 5.47
C SER A 802 6.17 1.29 5.76
N LEU A 803 5.25 1.07 4.81
CA LEU A 803 4.15 0.11 4.99
C LEU A 803 4.65 -1.32 5.15
N SER A 804 5.65 -1.73 4.36
CA SER A 804 6.22 -3.08 4.44
C SER A 804 6.93 -3.33 5.77
N GLU A 805 7.64 -2.33 6.30
CA GLU A 805 8.29 -2.39 7.61
C GLU A 805 7.28 -2.40 8.76
N LEU A 806 6.23 -1.55 8.69
CA LEU A 806 5.15 -1.54 9.69
C LEU A 806 4.41 -2.88 9.76
N ALA A 807 4.26 -3.58 8.64
CA ALA A 807 3.68 -4.92 8.62
C ALA A 807 4.53 -5.92 9.41
N VAL A 808 5.87 -5.86 9.26
CA VAL A 808 6.81 -6.67 10.06
C VAL A 808 6.70 -6.29 11.54
N PHE A 809 6.78 -5.00 11.86
CA PHE A 809 6.73 -4.51 13.25
C PHE A 809 5.47 -4.96 13.97
N ARG A 810 4.31 -4.86 13.31
CA ARG A 810 3.05 -5.36 13.88
C ARG A 810 3.03 -6.86 14.07
N TRP A 811 3.55 -7.62 13.11
CA TRP A 811 3.61 -9.07 13.24
C TRP A 811 4.45 -9.45 14.45
N VAL A 812 5.65 -8.88 14.57
CA VAL A 812 6.56 -9.14 15.71
C VAL A 812 5.90 -8.73 17.01
N TRP A 813 5.36 -7.52 17.08
CA TRP A 813 4.70 -7.00 18.27
C TRP A 813 3.48 -7.84 18.71
N THR A 814 2.67 -8.30 17.76
CA THR A 814 1.48 -9.13 18.04
C THR A 814 1.85 -10.53 18.49
N VAL A 815 2.83 -11.17 17.83
CA VAL A 815 3.31 -12.51 18.20
C VAL A 815 3.92 -12.47 19.60
N HIS A 816 4.72 -11.45 19.89
CA HIS A 816 5.39 -11.29 21.16
C HIS A 816 4.39 -11.09 22.32
N ARG A 817 3.39 -10.22 22.15
CA ARG A 817 2.32 -10.00 23.16
C ARG A 817 1.43 -11.23 23.39
N ASN A 818 1.22 -12.07 22.38
CA ASN A 818 0.42 -13.28 22.52
C ASN A 818 1.18 -14.44 23.19
N ALA A 819 2.52 -14.43 23.14
CA ALA A 819 3.35 -15.43 23.82
C ALA A 819 3.26 -15.31 25.37
N GLU A 820 2.97 -14.13 25.91
CA GLU A 820 2.79 -13.91 27.36
C GLU A 820 1.46 -14.48 27.91
N PHE A 821 0.44 -14.70 27.07
CA PHE A 821 -0.86 -15.23 27.49
C PHE A 821 -0.89 -16.77 27.61
N HIS A 822 0.11 -17.46 27.06
CA HIS A 822 0.25 -18.90 27.15
C HIS A 822 1.66 -19.25 27.59
N GLY A 823 1.84 -19.33 28.91
CA GLY A 823 3.04 -19.90 29.50
C GLY A 823 3.37 -21.24 28.84
N ASP A 824 4.65 -21.38 28.50
CA ASP A 824 5.32 -22.59 28.02
C ASP A 824 5.35 -22.81 26.49
N VAL A 825 6.25 -22.08 25.80
CA VAL A 825 6.78 -22.48 24.48
C VAL A 825 8.29 -22.20 24.39
N HIS A 826 9.07 -22.68 25.36
CA HIS A 826 10.51 -22.88 25.13
C HIS A 826 10.70 -24.27 24.52
N GLY A 827 10.74 -24.37 23.18
CA GLY A 827 11.27 -25.59 22.55
C GLY A 827 10.85 -25.98 21.13
N ARG A 828 10.07 -25.20 20.36
CA ARG A 828 9.80 -25.56 18.96
C ARG A 828 9.89 -24.35 18.05
N GLY A 829 10.81 -24.41 17.08
CA GLY A 829 11.04 -23.38 16.07
C GLY A 829 9.74 -23.00 15.36
N ILE A 830 9.51 -21.70 15.26
CA ILE A 830 8.36 -21.11 14.59
C ILE A 830 8.79 -20.91 13.13
N GLU A 831 8.24 -21.69 12.20
CA GLU A 831 8.54 -21.54 10.77
C GLU A 831 7.94 -20.24 10.20
N PRO A 832 8.69 -19.51 9.35
CA PRO A 832 8.21 -18.31 8.66
C PRO A 832 7.24 -18.71 7.53
N PRO A 833 6.41 -17.77 7.02
CA PRO A 833 5.56 -18.05 5.86
C PRO A 833 6.44 -18.34 4.64
N VAL A 834 6.51 -19.61 4.26
CA VAL A 834 7.34 -20.08 3.13
C VAL A 834 6.71 -19.62 1.81
N GLY A 835 7.32 -18.63 1.17
CA GLY A 835 7.12 -18.37 -0.25
C GLY A 835 7.78 -19.48 -1.07
N ARG A 836 7.00 -20.21 -1.86
CA ARG A 836 7.55 -21.11 -2.91
C ARG A 836 7.23 -20.53 -4.28
N SER A 837 8.33 -20.22 -4.98
CA SER A 837 8.59 -20.12 -6.43
C SER A 837 7.48 -19.58 -7.33
#